data_AF-A0A423W4S9-F1
#
_entry.id   AF-A0A423W4S9-F1
#
_cell.length_a   1.000
_cell.length_b   1.000
_cell.length_c   1.000
_cell.angle_alpha   90.00
_cell.angle_beta   90.00
_cell.angle_gamma   90.00
#
_symmetry.space_group_name_H-M   'P 1'
#
loop_
_entity.id
_entity.type
_entity.pdbx_description
1 polymer ?
#
loop_
_entity_poly.entity_id
_entity_poly.type
_entity_poly.pdbx_seq_one_letter_code
_entity_poly.pdbx_strand_id
1 'polypeptide(L)'
;MRPLSIHIWCLPLLAGLSLADANYPPIPSDLTTPVQTRLAISGANAISVGWNTYEYLDKPCVKYGTASGNLNRESCSNISVTYNTSRTWSNTVILSSLTAGTTYYYKIVSTNSTTESFMSPRAPGDKTPFTTSVVIDLGVYGVDGFTIKGDMSKRDTIPTVDPSLNHTTIARLADTFNDYEWVLHPGDFGYADDWYLTPSNAKDGTNAYEAILEEFFNQLSPISSRKAYMASPGNHEADCEELGTPTIEAVCPEGQKNFTDFRVRFGQNMPTAFSSTSSNNAAKVSANKAKTLANPPFWYSFEYGMVHITMIDTETDFTDAPDLPYGSSGLDGGNFGYTGQQIEFLEADLASVDRKVTPWLIVAGHRPWYSTGGRSNICSACQTAFEPLMYKYGVDMGVFGHVHNSQRFAPVNNSVIDSAGMHDPKSPMYIIAGGAGNIEGATPVGSNISSNRFAYDDAFSYATLTFADENNLEINFISSETGEILDSSTLYKSHKKQFVVQGLGASLAKRYASQASNQVFTTARSTIPKGSPEGVKWLSNIDLLKPNVGDELTGQLKGEKPLDVVVITAGRFTTEDFNEKGPNWDEEVTMYTTSSIAPVFIVHRLFHAGLLTKGSKVVLVSSESGSITLRHESEGGGNYGHHASKAALNMTGKLLSLDLKDAGVVVSIVHPGFMRTEMTKGVGFDKFWDDGGAVTPDEAAESLVKWAEELDISKTGEYWAPRGPGDIGTAEPVLGKGLSTPLRLPW
;
A
#
# COMPACT_ATOMS: atom_id res chain seq x y z
N MET A 1 -56.79 69.46 14.81
CA MET A 1 -56.23 68.25 15.44
C MET A 1 -54.86 67.98 14.78
N ARG A 2 -53.79 67.89 15.58
CA ARG A 2 -52.40 67.54 15.17
C ARG A 2 -52.30 66.03 14.84
N PRO A 3 -51.28 65.52 14.09
CA PRO A 3 -49.91 65.24 14.62
C PRO A 3 -48.77 65.64 13.65
N LEU A 4 -47.70 66.30 14.13
CA LEU A 4 -46.39 65.80 14.62
C LEU A 4 -45.32 65.62 13.52
N SER A 5 -44.37 66.56 13.48
CA SER A 5 -43.07 66.47 12.79
C SER A 5 -42.01 65.90 13.73
N ILE A 6 -41.11 65.04 13.22
CA ILE A 6 -39.79 64.79 13.80
C ILE A 6 -38.77 64.76 12.66
N HIS A 7 -37.77 65.63 12.74
CA HIS A 7 -36.56 65.64 11.92
C HIS A 7 -35.55 64.62 12.47
N ILE A 8 -34.94 63.82 11.59
CA ILE A 8 -33.71 63.07 11.91
C ILE A 8 -32.64 63.50 10.91
N TRP A 9 -31.52 63.94 11.47
CA TRP A 9 -30.31 64.40 10.81
C TRP A 9 -29.62 63.25 10.07
N CYS A 10 -29.33 63.44 8.78
CA CYS A 10 -28.39 62.58 8.05
C CYS A 10 -26.95 63.01 8.38
N LEU A 11 -26.24 62.20 9.16
CA LEU A 11 -24.77 62.20 9.20
C LEU A 11 -24.28 61.27 8.08
N PRO A 12 -23.37 61.70 7.20
CA PRO A 12 -22.71 60.79 6.28
C PRO A 12 -21.70 59.97 7.07
N LEU A 13 -22.05 58.72 7.38
CA LEU A 13 -21.07 57.68 7.73
C LEU A 13 -20.29 57.39 6.45
N LEU A 14 -19.19 58.10 6.25
CA LEU A 14 -18.08 57.66 5.42
C LEU A 14 -17.52 56.40 6.09
N ALA A 15 -18.12 55.25 5.78
CA ALA A 15 -17.48 53.96 5.95
C ALA A 15 -16.32 53.94 4.95
N GLY A 16 -15.11 54.23 5.44
CA GLY A 16 -13.90 53.79 4.77
C GLY A 16 -13.97 52.28 4.68
N LEU A 17 -14.42 51.78 3.54
CA LEU A 17 -14.20 50.39 3.13
C LEU A 17 -12.69 50.27 2.88
N SER A 18 -11.91 50.01 3.94
CA SER A 18 -10.66 49.30 3.75
C SER A 18 -11.07 47.91 3.27
N LEU A 19 -10.99 47.69 1.96
CA LEU A 19 -10.94 46.35 1.41
C LEU A 19 -9.72 45.71 2.08
N ALA A 20 -9.96 44.73 2.96
CA ALA A 20 -8.88 43.88 3.44
C ALA A 20 -8.36 43.12 2.21
N ASP A 21 -7.05 43.19 1.98
CA ASP A 21 -6.32 42.54 0.90
C ASP A 21 -5.79 41.21 1.48
N ALA A 22 -5.71 40.14 0.68
CA ALA A 22 -5.16 38.87 1.14
C ALA A 22 -3.76 39.05 1.76
N ASN A 23 -3.50 38.39 2.89
CA ASN A 23 -2.27 38.57 3.66
C ASN A 23 -1.10 37.77 3.08
N TYR A 24 -0.65 38.17 1.90
CA TYR A 24 0.44 37.52 1.20
C TYR A 24 1.79 37.70 1.90
N PRO A 25 2.66 36.67 1.86
CA PRO A 25 4.09 36.87 2.12
C PRO A 25 4.69 37.92 1.18
N PRO A 26 5.64 38.74 1.67
CA PRO A 26 6.23 39.82 0.88
C PRO A 26 7.07 39.28 -0.27
N ILE A 27 6.93 39.89 -1.45
CA ILE A 27 7.73 39.55 -2.63
C ILE A 27 9.16 40.12 -2.44
N PRO A 28 10.21 39.30 -2.56
CA PRO A 28 11.59 39.77 -2.52
C PRO A 28 11.88 40.77 -3.64
N SER A 29 12.81 41.71 -3.40
CA SER A 29 13.22 42.69 -4.42
C SER A 29 13.94 42.06 -5.61
N ASP A 30 14.68 40.96 -5.38
CA ASP A 30 15.20 40.07 -6.41
C ASP A 30 14.24 38.89 -6.60
N LEU A 31 13.53 38.86 -7.72
CA LEU A 31 12.50 37.84 -8.00
C LEU A 31 13.10 36.45 -8.20
N THR A 32 14.42 36.34 -8.44
CA THR A 32 15.14 35.06 -8.46
C THR A 32 15.50 34.53 -7.07
N THR A 33 15.20 35.26 -5.99
CA THR A 33 15.47 34.83 -4.62
C THR A 33 14.74 33.50 -4.35
N PRO A 34 15.45 32.42 -3.98
CA PRO A 34 14.81 31.14 -3.69
C PRO A 34 14.01 31.23 -2.39
N VAL A 35 12.76 30.78 -2.44
CA VAL A 35 11.87 30.63 -1.28
C VAL A 35 11.33 29.19 -1.24
N GLN A 36 10.73 28.78 -0.12
CA GLN A 36 9.95 27.53 -0.04
C GLN A 36 10.77 26.28 -0.45
N THR A 37 12.05 26.25 -0.07
CA THR A 37 12.98 25.21 -0.49
C THR A 37 12.66 23.90 0.21
N ARG A 38 12.60 22.81 -0.56
CA ARG A 38 12.21 21.46 -0.14
C ARG A 38 13.07 20.41 -0.82
N LEU A 39 13.63 19.50 -0.03
CA LEU A 39 14.43 18.37 -0.49
C LEU A 39 13.56 17.11 -0.57
N ALA A 40 13.87 16.20 -1.51
CA ALA A 40 13.28 14.87 -1.51
C ALA A 40 14.28 13.79 -1.96
N ILE A 41 14.06 12.56 -1.49
CA ILE A 41 14.84 11.39 -1.90
C ILE A 41 14.48 11.08 -3.35
N SER A 42 15.42 11.26 -4.27
CA SER A 42 15.19 11.02 -5.71
C SER A 42 15.78 9.67 -6.16
N GLY A 43 16.61 9.04 -5.31
CA GLY A 43 17.15 7.69 -5.48
C GLY A 43 18.20 7.37 -4.43
N ALA A 44 18.74 6.15 -4.45
CA ALA A 44 19.72 5.66 -3.46
C ALA A 44 20.97 6.54 -3.31
N ASN A 45 21.33 7.29 -4.35
CA ASN A 45 22.47 8.22 -4.39
C ASN A 45 22.08 9.59 -4.97
N ALA A 46 20.81 9.98 -4.81
CA ALA A 46 20.29 11.21 -5.38
C ALA A 46 19.26 11.92 -4.49
N ILE A 47 19.34 13.25 -4.48
CA ILE A 47 18.37 14.15 -3.83
C ILE A 47 17.88 15.15 -4.86
N SER A 48 16.59 15.43 -4.87
CA SER A 48 16.00 16.56 -5.57
C SER A 48 15.98 17.78 -4.65
N VAL A 49 16.32 18.94 -5.20
CA VAL A 49 16.21 20.25 -4.57
C VAL A 49 15.11 21.00 -5.30
N GLY A 50 13.94 21.13 -4.67
CA GLY A 50 12.82 21.94 -5.13
C GLY A 50 12.81 23.30 -4.43
N TRP A 51 12.47 24.38 -5.13
CA TRP A 51 12.28 25.72 -4.55
C TRP A 51 11.38 26.58 -5.44
N ASN A 52 10.88 27.68 -4.90
CA ASN A 52 10.06 28.62 -5.66
C ASN A 52 10.80 29.95 -5.88
N THR A 53 10.47 30.64 -6.98
CA THR A 53 10.90 32.01 -7.32
C THR A 53 9.70 32.83 -7.76
N TYR A 54 9.79 34.16 -7.76
CA TYR A 54 8.70 35.04 -8.24
C TYR A 54 8.82 35.39 -9.73
N GLU A 55 9.76 34.77 -10.43
CA GLU A 55 9.88 34.79 -11.89
C GLU A 55 10.36 33.45 -12.44
N TYR A 56 10.10 33.23 -13.73
CA TYR A 56 10.54 32.05 -14.47
C TYR A 56 12.08 31.99 -14.57
N LEU A 57 12.64 30.80 -14.35
CA LEU A 57 14.06 30.53 -14.58
C LEU A 57 14.24 29.67 -15.83
N ASP A 58 15.00 30.16 -16.79
CA ASP A 58 15.36 29.42 -18.01
C ASP A 58 16.30 28.24 -17.69
N LYS A 59 17.13 28.40 -16.67
CA LYS A 59 18.10 27.41 -16.23
C LYS A 59 18.32 27.42 -14.71
N PRO A 60 17.41 26.81 -13.94
CA PRO A 60 17.60 26.58 -12.51
C PRO A 60 18.87 25.74 -12.26
N CYS A 61 19.75 26.20 -11.37
CA CYS A 61 21.01 25.52 -11.04
C CYS A 61 21.26 25.48 -9.53
N VAL A 62 21.94 24.43 -9.08
CA VAL A 62 22.38 24.24 -7.70
C VAL A 62 23.86 23.86 -7.69
N LYS A 63 24.66 24.62 -6.95
CA LYS A 63 26.05 24.28 -6.63
C LYS A 63 26.09 23.47 -5.36
N TYR A 64 26.94 22.44 -5.30
CA TYR A 64 27.04 21.57 -4.14
C TYR A 64 28.43 20.97 -3.97
N GLY A 65 28.72 20.51 -2.76
CA GLY A 65 30.01 19.90 -2.40
C GLY A 65 29.98 19.35 -0.98
N THR A 66 31.05 18.68 -0.57
CA THR A 66 31.17 18.10 0.78
C THR A 66 31.76 19.07 1.81
N ALA A 67 31.98 20.33 1.44
CA ALA A 67 32.47 21.38 2.31
C ALA A 67 31.76 22.70 2.00
N SER A 68 31.30 23.41 3.04
CA SER A 68 30.53 24.66 2.91
C SER A 68 31.27 25.77 2.15
N GLY A 69 32.60 25.83 2.28
CA GLY A 69 33.45 26.78 1.58
C GLY A 69 33.88 26.36 0.16
N ASN A 70 33.50 25.15 -0.30
CA ASN A 70 33.94 24.63 -1.60
C ASN A 70 32.83 23.78 -2.26
N LEU A 71 31.92 24.47 -2.96
CA LEU A 71 30.86 23.87 -3.77
C LEU A 71 31.38 23.60 -5.18
N ASN A 72 32.11 22.50 -5.35
CA ASN A 72 32.86 22.18 -6.56
C ASN A 72 32.07 21.42 -7.63
N ARG A 73 30.79 21.13 -7.40
CA ARG A 73 29.87 20.52 -8.35
C ARG A 73 28.71 21.45 -8.63
N GLU A 74 28.11 21.32 -9.80
CA GLU A 74 26.93 22.06 -10.21
C GLU A 74 26.01 21.13 -11.00
N SER A 75 24.72 21.18 -10.71
CA SER A 75 23.67 20.53 -11.48
C SER A 75 22.66 21.59 -11.88
N CYS A 76 22.07 21.45 -13.06
CA CYS A 76 21.02 22.34 -13.55
C CYS A 76 19.89 21.52 -14.17
N SER A 77 18.72 22.13 -14.30
CA SER A 77 17.58 21.57 -15.02
C SER A 77 17.00 22.60 -16.00
N ASN A 78 15.89 22.23 -16.65
CA ASN A 78 15.00 23.12 -17.40
C ASN A 78 13.60 23.17 -16.76
N ILE A 79 13.49 22.80 -15.47
CA ILE A 79 12.23 22.69 -14.76
C ILE A 79 11.99 23.98 -13.99
N SER A 80 11.12 24.83 -14.53
CA SER A 80 10.54 26.01 -13.88
C SER A 80 9.08 26.08 -14.33
N VAL A 81 8.16 25.62 -13.48
CA VAL A 81 6.74 25.45 -13.82
C VAL A 81 5.85 26.26 -12.88
N THR A 82 4.71 26.70 -13.38
CA THR A 82 3.71 27.47 -12.64
C THR A 82 2.31 27.13 -13.16
N TYR A 83 1.29 27.72 -12.54
CA TYR A 83 -0.10 27.69 -12.98
C TYR A 83 -0.68 29.12 -12.86
N ASN A 84 -1.80 29.40 -13.51
CA ASN A 84 -2.21 30.79 -13.80
C ASN A 84 -2.42 31.68 -12.56
N THR A 85 -2.87 31.11 -11.44
CA THR A 85 -3.13 31.86 -10.20
C THR A 85 -1.93 31.95 -9.27
N SER A 86 -0.89 31.13 -9.48
CA SER A 86 0.30 31.16 -8.64
C SER A 86 1.11 32.43 -8.87
N ARG A 87 1.62 33.02 -7.79
CA ARG A 87 2.61 34.11 -7.87
C ARG A 87 4.04 33.61 -8.04
N THR A 88 4.24 32.29 -7.98
CA THR A 88 5.57 31.68 -7.94
C THR A 88 5.77 30.63 -9.02
N TRP A 89 7.03 30.39 -9.35
CA TRP A 89 7.50 29.35 -10.25
C TRP A 89 8.23 28.29 -9.44
N SER A 90 7.76 27.05 -9.52
CA SER A 90 8.36 25.87 -8.90
C SER A 90 9.51 25.35 -9.75
N ASN A 91 10.70 25.34 -9.17
CA ASN A 91 11.95 24.91 -9.78
C ASN A 91 12.41 23.61 -9.15
N THR A 92 13.06 22.73 -9.93
CA THR A 92 13.62 21.49 -9.36
C THR A 92 14.92 21.08 -10.04
N VAL A 93 15.94 20.72 -9.24
CA VAL A 93 17.22 20.19 -9.72
C VAL A 93 17.57 18.91 -8.97
N ILE A 94 17.94 17.85 -9.69
CA ILE A 94 18.39 16.60 -9.11
C ILE A 94 19.92 16.60 -8.95
N LEU A 95 20.38 16.39 -7.73
CA LEU A 95 21.78 16.15 -7.38
C LEU A 95 22.00 14.63 -7.35
N SER A 96 22.79 14.11 -8.29
CA SER A 96 23.04 12.66 -8.42
C SER A 96 24.49 12.30 -8.10
N SER A 97 24.80 11.00 -8.09
CA SER A 97 26.15 10.49 -7.80
C SER A 97 26.67 10.94 -6.42
N LEU A 98 25.77 11.02 -5.45
CA LEU A 98 26.09 11.33 -4.07
C LEU A 98 26.63 10.08 -3.36
N THR A 99 27.70 10.25 -2.58
CA THR A 99 28.12 9.23 -1.62
C THR A 99 27.05 9.08 -0.55
N ALA A 100 26.56 7.86 -0.29
CA ALA A 100 25.50 7.61 0.69
C ALA A 100 25.87 8.08 2.11
N GLY A 101 24.85 8.48 2.89
CA GLY A 101 25.01 8.90 4.30
C GLY A 101 26.02 10.03 4.54
N THR A 102 26.28 10.86 3.53
CA THR A 102 27.28 11.94 3.57
C THR A 102 26.60 13.30 3.65
N THR A 103 27.12 14.19 4.49
CA THR A 103 26.68 15.59 4.52
C THR A 103 27.19 16.33 3.28
N TYR A 104 26.25 16.92 2.54
CA TYR A 104 26.52 17.82 1.44
C TYR A 104 26.06 19.23 1.82
N TYR A 105 26.82 20.21 1.36
CA TYR A 105 26.44 21.61 1.36
C TYR A 105 25.98 21.97 -0.04
N TYR A 106 24.94 22.78 -0.15
CA TYR A 106 24.42 23.23 -1.43
C TYR A 106 24.01 24.70 -1.38
N LYS A 107 24.01 25.33 -2.54
CA LYS A 107 23.58 26.71 -2.73
C LYS A 107 22.86 26.81 -4.06
N ILE A 108 21.64 27.31 -4.03
CA ILE A 108 20.88 27.60 -5.25
C ILE A 108 21.56 28.79 -5.95
N VAL A 109 21.75 28.68 -7.26
CA VAL A 109 22.38 29.75 -8.05
C VAL A 109 21.35 30.85 -8.27
N SER A 110 21.44 31.88 -7.43
CA SER A 110 20.63 33.10 -7.46
C SER A 110 21.45 34.27 -6.90
N THR A 111 21.05 35.51 -7.17
CA THR A 111 21.72 36.70 -6.62
C THR A 111 21.64 36.72 -5.09
N ASN A 112 20.52 36.25 -4.53
CA ASN A 112 20.28 36.21 -3.11
C ASN A 112 19.93 34.79 -2.63
N SER A 113 20.96 34.01 -2.32
CA SER A 113 20.82 32.65 -1.79
C SER A 113 21.87 32.35 -0.72
N THR A 114 21.52 31.53 0.27
CA THR A 114 22.39 31.02 1.33
C THR A 114 22.89 29.62 1.02
N THR A 115 23.99 29.24 1.65
CA THR A 115 24.47 27.85 1.62
C THR A 115 23.77 27.08 2.73
N GLU A 116 23.05 26.03 2.36
CA GLU A 116 22.41 25.09 3.29
C GLU A 116 23.13 23.73 3.26
N SER A 117 22.72 22.80 4.12
CA SER A 117 23.28 21.45 4.16
C SER A 117 22.22 20.38 4.35
N PHE A 118 22.45 19.21 3.76
CA PHE A 118 21.62 18.02 3.93
C PHE A 118 22.49 16.76 4.06
N MET A 119 21.91 15.68 4.56
CA MET A 119 22.51 14.36 4.50
C MET A 119 21.94 13.60 3.31
N SER A 120 22.81 13.10 2.42
CA SER A 120 22.40 12.24 1.31
C SER A 120 21.77 10.94 1.83
N PRO A 121 20.91 10.25 1.05
CA PRO A 121 20.25 9.02 1.45
C PRO A 121 21.24 7.94 1.92
N ARG A 122 20.78 7.11 2.86
CA ARG A 122 21.51 5.89 3.23
C ARG A 122 21.44 4.88 2.09
N ALA A 123 22.52 4.13 1.90
CA ALA A 123 22.54 3.08 0.89
C ALA A 123 21.51 2.00 1.25
N PRO A 124 20.73 1.47 0.29
CA PRO A 124 19.88 0.30 0.55
C PRO A 124 20.68 -0.85 1.17
N GLY A 125 20.17 -1.41 2.26
CA GLY A 125 20.88 -2.40 3.08
C GLY A 125 21.75 -1.86 4.21
N ASP A 126 21.85 -0.53 4.40
CA ASP A 126 22.41 0.04 5.62
C ASP A 126 21.45 -0.22 6.81
N LYS A 127 21.93 -1.02 7.75
CA LYS A 127 21.19 -1.49 8.94
C LYS A 127 21.50 -0.68 10.19
N THR A 128 22.23 0.42 10.05
CA THR A 128 22.46 1.35 11.15
C THR A 128 21.12 1.94 11.60
N PRO A 129 20.83 2.03 12.92
CA PRO A 129 19.58 2.57 13.40
C PRO A 129 19.35 4.01 12.92
N PHE A 130 18.11 4.35 12.57
CA PHE A 130 17.69 5.71 12.26
C PHE A 130 16.20 5.92 12.55
N THR A 131 15.81 7.20 12.66
CA THR A 131 14.43 7.62 12.94
C THR A 131 13.91 8.52 11.83
N THR A 132 12.64 8.37 11.49
CA THR A 132 11.89 9.29 10.62
C THR A 132 10.72 9.89 11.39
N SER A 133 10.38 11.13 11.06
CA SER A 133 9.16 11.77 11.53
C SER A 133 8.01 11.51 10.56
N VAL A 134 6.80 11.33 11.08
CA VAL A 134 5.57 11.15 10.32
C VAL A 134 4.60 12.22 10.76
N VAL A 135 4.20 13.07 9.81
CA VAL A 135 3.40 14.28 10.07
C VAL A 135 2.40 14.39 8.93
N ILE A 136 1.11 14.38 9.25
CA ILE A 136 0.02 14.34 8.28
C ILE A 136 -1.07 15.27 8.78
N ASP A 137 -1.81 15.91 7.87
CA ASP A 137 -2.92 16.81 8.24
C ASP A 137 -2.39 18.03 9.03
N LEU A 138 -1.32 18.64 8.51
CA LEU A 138 -0.52 19.62 9.26
C LEU A 138 -1.20 21.00 9.34
N GLY A 139 -1.59 21.57 8.20
CA GLY A 139 -2.12 22.93 8.09
C GLY A 139 -1.10 24.05 8.28
N VAL A 140 -1.55 25.27 8.03
CA VAL A 140 -0.81 26.51 8.28
C VAL A 140 -1.03 27.01 9.71
N TYR A 141 -0.10 27.82 10.22
CA TYR A 141 -0.24 28.56 11.48
C TYR A 141 -0.38 30.07 11.23
N GLY A 142 -1.15 30.75 12.08
CA GLY A 142 -1.29 32.21 12.04
C GLY A 142 -2.72 32.64 11.80
N VAL A 143 -2.90 33.77 11.09
CA VAL A 143 -4.23 34.38 10.83
C VAL A 143 -5.17 33.45 10.08
N ASP A 144 -4.61 32.60 9.21
CA ASP A 144 -5.36 31.69 8.34
C ASP A 144 -5.25 30.23 8.79
N GLY A 145 -4.86 29.99 10.04
CA GLY A 145 -4.65 28.66 10.61
C GLY A 145 -4.96 28.61 12.10
N PHE A 146 -4.54 27.54 12.80
CA PHE A 146 -4.69 27.53 14.26
C PHE A 146 -3.61 28.37 14.93
N THR A 147 -4.05 29.13 15.93
CA THR A 147 -3.21 30.10 16.63
C THR A 147 -2.62 29.56 17.93
N ILE A 148 -3.37 28.83 18.77
CA ILE A 148 -2.83 28.21 20.00
C ILE A 148 -3.70 27.01 20.40
N LYS A 149 -3.09 25.83 20.63
CA LYS A 149 -3.69 24.65 21.32
C LYS A 149 -5.05 24.13 20.79
N GLY A 150 -5.29 24.11 19.48
CA GLY A 150 -6.53 23.55 18.92
C GLY A 150 -7.82 24.23 19.40
N ASP A 151 -7.72 25.41 20.04
CA ASP A 151 -8.86 26.15 20.58
C ASP A 151 -9.56 26.89 19.44
N MET A 152 -10.67 26.32 18.94
CA MET A 152 -11.46 26.88 17.83
C MET A 152 -11.94 28.30 18.10
N SER A 153 -12.10 28.72 19.37
CA SER A 153 -12.53 30.07 19.72
C SER A 153 -11.46 31.13 19.55
N LYS A 154 -10.21 30.70 19.32
CA LYS A 154 -9.03 31.57 19.24
C LYS A 154 -8.41 31.66 17.86
N ARG A 155 -8.98 31.02 16.83
CA ARG A 155 -8.48 31.01 15.45
C ARG A 155 -8.01 32.40 14.95
N ASP A 156 -8.67 33.49 15.36
CA ASP A 156 -8.32 34.86 14.92
C ASP A 156 -7.44 35.69 15.89
N THR A 157 -6.92 35.12 16.99
CA THR A 157 -6.43 35.89 18.15
C THR A 157 -4.91 36.10 18.25
N ILE A 158 -4.16 36.04 17.15
CA ILE A 158 -2.71 36.33 17.17
C ILE A 158 -2.35 37.64 16.46
N PRO A 159 -1.53 38.50 17.09
CA PRO A 159 -0.94 39.65 16.40
C PRO A 159 0.09 39.17 15.37
N THR A 160 0.10 39.81 14.19
CA THR A 160 1.12 39.70 13.14
C THR A 160 2.54 39.63 13.73
N VAL A 161 3.14 38.44 13.79
CA VAL A 161 4.54 38.22 14.17
C VAL A 161 5.17 37.22 13.19
N ASP A 162 5.89 37.77 12.24
CA ASP A 162 6.74 37.11 11.24
C ASP A 162 8.16 36.86 11.82
N PRO A 163 8.84 35.73 11.57
CA PRO A 163 8.33 34.37 11.36
C PRO A 163 8.55 33.60 12.66
N SER A 164 7.49 33.39 13.43
CA SER A 164 7.58 32.55 14.61
C SER A 164 7.27 31.10 14.21
N LEU A 165 8.22 30.18 14.45
CA LEU A 165 8.02 28.74 14.43
C LEU A 165 7.01 28.35 15.53
N ASN A 166 5.79 28.84 15.45
CA ASN A 166 4.78 28.72 16.51
C ASN A 166 3.66 27.74 16.14
N HIS A 167 3.66 27.20 14.91
CA HIS A 167 2.92 25.98 14.63
C HIS A 167 3.49 24.88 15.53
N THR A 168 2.75 24.45 16.54
CA THR A 168 3.28 23.59 17.62
C THR A 168 4.03 22.36 17.09
N THR A 169 3.50 21.72 16.04
CA THR A 169 4.17 20.57 15.38
C THR A 169 5.42 20.96 14.58
N ILE A 170 5.40 22.00 13.74
CA ILE A 170 6.60 22.48 13.00
C ILE A 170 7.68 22.97 13.97
N ALA A 171 7.28 23.71 15.01
CA ALA A 171 8.13 24.15 16.11
C ALA A 171 8.86 22.95 16.73
N ARG A 172 8.10 21.91 17.06
CA ARG A 172 8.64 20.69 17.64
C ARG A 172 9.61 19.99 16.70
N LEU A 173 9.28 19.86 15.42
CA LEU A 173 10.18 19.28 14.42
C LEU A 173 11.47 20.10 14.25
N ALA A 174 11.41 21.42 14.41
CA ALA A 174 12.58 22.28 14.39
C ALA A 174 13.43 22.13 15.67
N ASP A 175 12.79 21.99 16.83
CA ASP A 175 13.47 21.76 18.12
C ASP A 175 14.13 20.37 18.18
N THR A 176 13.49 19.35 17.60
CA THR A 176 13.99 17.96 17.54
C THR A 176 14.67 17.65 16.21
N PHE A 177 15.14 18.67 15.49
CA PHE A 177 15.69 18.54 14.12
C PHE A 177 16.81 17.49 13.98
N ASN A 178 17.55 17.21 15.06
CA ASN A 178 18.64 16.23 15.06
C ASN A 178 18.19 14.80 15.39
N ASP A 179 16.93 14.60 15.80
CA ASP A 179 16.42 13.31 16.29
C ASP A 179 15.83 12.43 15.16
N TYR A 180 15.64 12.99 13.97
CA TYR A 180 15.13 12.29 12.78
C TYR A 180 15.93 12.66 11.53
N GLU A 181 15.93 11.79 10.53
CA GLU A 181 16.74 11.97 9.31
C GLU A 181 15.94 12.54 8.12
N TRP A 182 14.64 12.25 8.06
CA TRP A 182 13.72 12.71 7.02
C TRP A 182 12.27 12.73 7.54
N VAL A 183 11.35 13.27 6.76
CA VAL A 183 9.91 13.42 7.11
C VAL A 183 9.03 12.73 6.07
N LEU A 184 8.02 12.00 6.54
CA LEU A 184 6.94 11.40 5.77
C LEU A 184 5.65 12.21 5.96
N HIS A 185 5.05 12.71 4.87
CA HIS A 185 3.81 13.49 4.88
C HIS A 185 2.87 13.05 3.75
N PRO A 186 2.04 12.01 3.96
CA PRO A 186 1.06 11.56 3.00
C PRO A 186 -0.28 12.30 3.15
N GLY A 187 -0.34 13.49 2.56
CA GLY A 187 -1.58 14.23 2.32
C GLY A 187 -1.93 15.32 3.32
N ASP A 188 -2.74 16.26 2.85
CA ASP A 188 -3.35 17.36 3.59
C ASP A 188 -2.34 18.35 4.18
N PHE A 189 -1.83 19.21 3.31
CA PHE A 189 -0.71 20.09 3.59
C PHE A 189 -1.16 21.40 4.24
N GLY A 190 -1.49 22.39 3.43
CA GLY A 190 -1.75 23.76 3.88
C GLY A 190 -3.20 24.00 4.30
N TYR A 191 -4.14 23.12 3.92
CA TYR A 191 -5.59 23.36 4.01
C TYR A 191 -5.96 24.70 3.37
N ALA A 192 -5.35 24.98 2.20
CA ALA A 192 -5.51 26.26 1.53
C ALA A 192 -6.93 26.41 0.94
N ASP A 193 -7.59 25.31 0.65
CA ASP A 193 -8.98 25.19 0.24
C ASP A 193 -9.98 25.68 1.29
N ASP A 194 -9.60 25.62 2.57
CA ASP A 194 -10.38 26.12 3.70
C ASP A 194 -10.35 27.64 3.90
N TRP A 195 -9.82 28.40 2.93
CA TRP A 195 -9.72 29.85 2.98
C TRP A 195 -11.04 30.54 3.37
N TYR A 196 -12.18 29.98 3.00
CA TYR A 196 -13.52 30.52 3.28
C TYR A 196 -13.95 30.41 4.75
N LEU A 197 -13.30 29.56 5.57
CA LEU A 197 -13.59 29.42 7.00
C LEU A 197 -13.23 30.69 7.79
N THR A 198 -12.36 31.54 7.22
CA THR A 198 -12.00 32.84 7.81
C THR A 198 -12.79 33.97 7.14
N PRO A 199 -13.65 34.72 7.87
CA PRO A 199 -14.48 35.77 7.27
C PRO A 199 -13.72 36.89 6.54
N SER A 200 -12.44 37.13 6.89
CA SER A 200 -11.58 38.09 6.17
C SER A 200 -11.25 37.63 4.75
N ASN A 201 -11.07 36.32 4.56
CA ASN A 201 -10.64 35.71 3.30
C ASN A 201 -11.81 35.41 2.35
N ALA A 202 -13.04 35.40 2.88
CA ALA A 202 -14.26 35.12 2.11
C ALA A 202 -14.48 36.04 0.89
N LYS A 203 -13.77 37.18 0.82
CA LYS A 203 -13.81 38.13 -0.31
C LYS A 203 -12.60 38.05 -1.25
N ASP A 204 -11.55 37.32 -0.86
CA ASP A 204 -10.28 37.24 -1.58
C ASP A 204 -10.13 35.95 -2.39
N GLY A 205 -10.80 34.86 -2.00
CA GLY A 205 -10.91 33.62 -2.77
C GLY A 205 -9.56 33.07 -3.21
N THR A 206 -9.29 33.13 -4.52
CA THR A 206 -7.99 32.79 -5.12
C THR A 206 -6.80 33.41 -4.40
N ASN A 207 -6.88 34.68 -4.03
CA ASN A 207 -5.73 35.32 -3.39
C ASN A 207 -5.45 34.78 -1.99
N ALA A 208 -6.50 34.39 -1.24
CA ALA A 208 -6.33 33.78 0.06
C ALA A 208 -5.74 32.37 -0.06
N TYR A 209 -6.24 31.56 -1.00
CA TYR A 209 -5.69 30.23 -1.29
C TYR A 209 -4.17 30.28 -1.57
N GLU A 210 -3.73 31.17 -2.48
CA GLU A 210 -2.31 31.31 -2.82
C GLU A 210 -1.48 31.82 -1.63
N ALA A 211 -2.01 32.76 -0.84
CA ALA A 211 -1.34 33.29 0.34
C ALA A 211 -1.11 32.21 1.40
N ILE A 212 -2.11 31.37 1.67
CA ILE A 212 -2.03 30.26 2.62
C ILE A 212 -0.98 29.23 2.18
N LEU A 213 -0.97 28.85 0.90
CA LEU A 213 0.05 27.95 0.37
C LEU A 213 1.45 28.52 0.53
N GLU A 214 1.65 29.78 0.13
CA GLU A 214 2.97 30.41 0.24
C GLU A 214 3.46 30.47 1.69
N GLU A 215 2.57 30.79 2.63
CA GLU A 215 2.88 30.85 4.05
C GLU A 215 3.19 29.47 4.63
N PHE A 216 2.38 28.45 4.32
CA PHE A 216 2.64 27.07 4.73
C PHE A 216 4.03 26.60 4.29
N PHE A 217 4.38 26.80 3.02
CA PHE A 217 5.69 26.37 2.52
C PHE A 217 6.85 27.25 3.04
N ASN A 218 6.61 28.51 3.40
CA ASN A 218 7.59 29.33 4.11
C ASN A 218 7.84 28.78 5.51
N GLN A 219 6.79 28.43 6.25
CA GLN A 219 6.89 27.82 7.59
C GLN A 219 7.57 26.44 7.55
N LEU A 220 7.40 25.70 6.46
CA LEU A 220 8.03 24.39 6.27
C LEU A 220 9.52 24.48 5.88
N SER A 221 9.90 25.51 5.12
CA SER A 221 11.23 25.63 4.50
C SER A 221 12.43 25.51 5.46
N PRO A 222 12.38 26.00 6.72
CA PRO A 222 13.47 25.80 7.68
C PRO A 222 13.82 24.32 7.93
N ILE A 223 12.86 23.41 7.79
CA ILE A 223 13.07 21.97 7.95
C ILE A 223 13.35 21.34 6.58
N SER A 224 12.48 21.57 5.60
CA SER A 224 12.52 20.89 4.31
C SER A 224 13.70 21.30 3.42
N SER A 225 14.37 22.43 3.70
CA SER A 225 15.65 22.78 3.05
C SER A 225 16.84 21.95 3.53
N ARG A 226 16.70 21.18 4.61
CA ARG A 226 17.82 20.43 5.23
C ARG A 226 17.51 18.96 5.49
N LYS A 227 16.22 18.60 5.51
CA LYS A 227 15.71 17.23 5.65
C LYS A 227 14.89 16.88 4.42
N ALA A 228 15.05 15.66 3.92
CA ALA A 228 14.17 15.17 2.86
C ALA A 228 12.72 15.09 3.35
N TYR A 229 11.79 15.50 2.50
CA TYR A 229 10.37 15.61 2.79
C TYR A 229 9.58 14.84 1.73
N MET A 230 9.08 13.66 2.10
CA MET A 230 8.44 12.71 1.19
C MET A 230 6.93 12.87 1.24
N ALA A 231 6.31 13.17 0.10
CA ALA A 231 4.94 13.68 0.01
C ALA A 231 4.04 12.83 -0.92
N SER A 232 2.81 12.55 -0.50
CA SER A 232 1.72 12.11 -1.39
C SER A 232 0.49 13.00 -1.13
N PRO A 233 -0.52 13.04 -2.00
CA PRO A 233 -1.67 13.93 -1.80
C PRO A 233 -2.67 13.36 -0.79
N GLY A 234 -3.50 14.24 -0.24
CA GLY A 234 -4.75 13.96 0.45
C GLY A 234 -5.93 14.68 -0.23
N ASN A 235 -7.10 14.69 0.40
CA ASN A 235 -8.30 15.24 -0.22
C ASN A 235 -8.28 16.78 -0.33
N HIS A 236 -7.60 17.47 0.58
CA HIS A 236 -7.49 18.94 0.53
C HIS A 236 -6.63 19.45 -0.63
N GLU A 237 -5.93 18.54 -1.33
CA GLU A 237 -5.25 18.85 -2.57
C GLU A 237 -6.11 18.65 -3.83
N ALA A 238 -7.29 18.02 -3.72
CA ALA A 238 -8.03 17.49 -4.87
C ALA A 238 -8.86 18.53 -5.65
N ASP A 239 -9.83 19.19 -5.01
CA ASP A 239 -10.72 20.17 -5.66
C ASP A 239 -11.46 21.08 -4.64
N CYS A 240 -12.44 21.86 -5.12
CA CYS A 240 -13.27 22.81 -4.41
C CYS A 240 -14.70 22.31 -4.13
N GLU A 241 -15.06 21.08 -4.48
CA GLU A 241 -16.44 20.59 -4.34
C GLU A 241 -16.86 20.28 -2.88
N GLU A 242 -15.90 20.10 -1.96
CA GLU A 242 -16.17 20.02 -0.51
C GLU A 242 -16.85 21.29 0.05
N LEU A 243 -16.84 22.39 -0.72
CA LEU A 243 -17.38 23.71 -0.37
C LEU A 243 -18.91 23.85 -0.57
N GLY A 244 -19.58 22.83 -1.11
CA GLY A 244 -21.03 22.61 -0.99
C GLY A 244 -21.99 23.71 -1.48
N THR A 245 -21.52 24.75 -2.18
CA THR A 245 -22.38 25.84 -2.68
C THR A 245 -22.08 26.22 -4.15
N PRO A 246 -23.11 26.32 -5.02
CA PRO A 246 -22.94 26.64 -6.46
C PRO A 246 -22.25 28.00 -6.75
N THR A 247 -22.20 28.89 -5.77
CA THR A 247 -21.57 30.21 -5.88
C THR A 247 -20.06 30.17 -5.68
N ILE A 248 -19.52 29.15 -5.00
CA ILE A 248 -18.09 29.03 -4.70
C ILE A 248 -17.34 28.25 -5.80
N GLU A 249 -18.01 27.29 -6.44
CA GLU A 249 -17.49 26.56 -7.62
C GLU A 249 -17.07 27.52 -8.76
N ALA A 250 -17.80 28.63 -8.90
CA ALA A 250 -17.51 29.70 -9.88
C ALA A 250 -16.23 30.51 -9.57
N VAL A 251 -15.68 30.40 -8.35
CA VAL A 251 -14.48 31.13 -7.87
C VAL A 251 -13.36 30.20 -7.39
N CYS A 252 -13.46 28.90 -7.69
CA CYS A 252 -12.47 27.90 -7.32
C CYS A 252 -11.08 28.24 -7.92
N PRO A 253 -10.03 28.41 -7.09
CA PRO A 253 -8.67 28.70 -7.53
C PRO A 253 -8.14 27.59 -8.46
N GLU A 254 -7.39 27.94 -9.51
CA GLU A 254 -6.83 26.95 -10.44
C GLU A 254 -5.90 25.97 -9.73
N GLY A 255 -5.10 26.45 -8.78
CA GLY A 255 -4.19 25.62 -7.97
C GLY A 255 -4.90 24.53 -7.18
N GLN A 256 -6.16 24.77 -6.78
CA GLN A 256 -6.95 23.83 -5.99
C GLN A 256 -7.56 22.71 -6.83
N LYS A 257 -7.77 22.93 -8.14
CA LYS A 257 -8.42 21.95 -9.02
C LYS A 257 -7.50 20.82 -9.41
N ASN A 258 -8.01 19.59 -9.36
CA ASN A 258 -7.35 18.40 -9.87
C ASN A 258 -5.87 18.31 -9.46
N PHE A 259 -5.59 18.55 -8.17
CA PHE A 259 -4.24 18.47 -7.59
C PHE A 259 -3.21 19.42 -8.22
N THR A 260 -3.63 20.55 -8.80
CA THR A 260 -2.75 21.39 -9.63
C THR A 260 -1.54 21.95 -8.86
N ASP A 261 -1.72 22.60 -7.71
CA ASP A 261 -0.60 23.12 -6.91
C ASP A 261 0.32 21.98 -6.45
N PHE A 262 -0.26 20.90 -5.91
CA PHE A 262 0.48 19.72 -5.46
C PHE A 262 1.35 19.13 -6.59
N ARG A 263 0.79 18.95 -7.78
CA ARG A 263 1.52 18.46 -8.97
C ARG A 263 2.63 19.41 -9.40
N VAL A 264 2.39 20.72 -9.37
CA VAL A 264 3.40 21.74 -9.74
C VAL A 264 4.54 21.78 -8.71
N ARG A 265 4.25 21.60 -7.42
CA ARG A 265 5.26 21.64 -6.36
C ARG A 265 6.06 20.35 -6.20
N PHE A 266 5.42 19.20 -6.39
CA PHE A 266 5.99 17.90 -6.05
C PHE A 266 6.21 16.98 -7.25
N GLY A 267 5.57 17.19 -8.39
CA GLY A 267 5.59 16.24 -9.51
C GLY A 267 6.97 16.02 -10.13
N GLN A 268 7.84 17.03 -10.13
CA GLN A 268 9.24 16.90 -10.56
C GLN A 268 10.21 16.69 -9.39
N ASN A 269 9.70 16.73 -8.16
CA ASN A 269 10.50 16.63 -6.92
C ASN A 269 10.49 15.20 -6.35
N MET A 270 9.38 14.48 -6.47
CA MET A 270 9.24 13.11 -5.97
C MET A 270 9.93 12.08 -6.88
N PRO A 271 10.43 10.96 -6.33
CA PRO A 271 11.02 9.89 -7.12
C PRO A 271 9.94 9.14 -7.92
N THR A 272 10.34 8.36 -8.92
CA THR A 272 9.43 7.47 -9.66
C THR A 272 9.25 6.13 -8.95
N ALA A 273 10.22 5.22 -9.10
CA ALA A 273 10.32 4.05 -8.25
C ALA A 273 11.79 3.73 -8.02
N PHE A 274 12.07 3.02 -6.93
CA PHE A 274 13.42 2.63 -6.58
C PHE A 274 14.07 1.79 -7.71
N SER A 275 15.39 1.87 -7.80
CA SER A 275 16.17 0.98 -8.66
C SER A 275 16.69 -0.17 -7.80
N SER A 276 16.16 -1.38 -8.02
CA SER A 276 16.45 -2.53 -7.15
C SER A 276 17.94 -2.84 -7.08
N THR A 277 18.44 -2.89 -5.85
CA THR A 277 19.80 -3.35 -5.51
C THR A 277 19.85 -4.84 -5.18
N SER A 278 18.72 -5.55 -5.28
CA SER A 278 18.65 -7.00 -5.05
C SER A 278 19.61 -7.74 -5.97
N SER A 279 20.15 -8.87 -5.51
CA SER A 279 20.88 -9.81 -6.38
C SER A 279 19.93 -10.68 -7.23
N ASN A 280 18.64 -10.71 -6.90
CA ASN A 280 17.64 -11.52 -7.59
C ASN A 280 17.13 -10.84 -8.86
N ASN A 281 17.18 -11.54 -10.00
CA ASN A 281 16.77 -10.98 -11.29
C ASN A 281 15.26 -10.74 -11.40
N ALA A 282 14.42 -11.60 -10.82
CA ALA A 282 12.97 -11.40 -10.84
C ALA A 282 12.57 -10.16 -10.03
N ALA A 283 13.21 -9.93 -8.87
CA ALA A 283 13.03 -8.71 -8.10
C ALA A 283 13.40 -7.46 -8.91
N LYS A 284 14.51 -7.48 -9.68
CA LYS A 284 14.87 -6.39 -10.59
C LYS A 284 13.84 -6.17 -11.71
N VAL A 285 13.32 -7.25 -12.29
CA VAL A 285 12.28 -7.16 -13.33
C VAL A 285 11.01 -6.51 -12.76
N SER A 286 10.56 -6.95 -11.59
CA SER A 286 9.40 -6.36 -10.91
C SER A 286 9.64 -4.89 -10.55
N ALA A 287 10.83 -4.52 -10.05
CA ALA A 287 11.17 -3.13 -9.76
C ALA A 287 11.21 -2.27 -11.04
N ASN A 288 11.73 -2.81 -12.14
CA ASN A 288 11.71 -2.11 -13.44
C ASN A 288 10.27 -1.92 -13.94
N LYS A 289 9.39 -2.92 -13.77
CA LYS A 289 7.96 -2.79 -14.07
C LYS A 289 7.31 -1.72 -13.19
N ALA A 290 7.54 -1.73 -11.88
CA ALA A 290 7.06 -0.71 -10.95
C ALA A 290 7.52 0.69 -11.40
N LYS A 291 8.79 0.85 -11.79
CA LYS A 291 9.32 2.10 -12.31
C LYS A 291 8.61 2.62 -13.56
N THR A 292 8.17 1.74 -14.45
CA THR A 292 7.39 2.14 -15.64
C THR A 292 5.94 2.50 -15.32
N LEU A 293 5.42 2.04 -14.18
CA LEU A 293 4.02 2.23 -13.77
C LEU A 293 3.86 3.36 -12.74
N ALA A 294 4.93 3.75 -12.06
CA ALA A 294 4.94 4.85 -11.10
C ALA A 294 4.48 6.17 -11.74
N ASN A 295 3.76 6.97 -10.97
CA ASN A 295 3.24 8.26 -11.40
C ASN A 295 3.40 9.29 -10.28
N PRO A 296 4.63 9.77 -10.02
CA PRO A 296 4.82 10.82 -9.03
C PRO A 296 4.08 12.10 -9.45
N PRO A 297 3.53 12.86 -8.50
CA PRO A 297 3.69 12.70 -7.05
C PRO A 297 2.62 11.82 -6.37
N PHE A 298 1.80 11.10 -7.14
CA PHE A 298 0.66 10.32 -6.64
C PHE A 298 1.07 8.97 -6.04
N TRP A 299 1.65 8.09 -6.85
CA TRP A 299 2.16 6.80 -6.40
C TRP A 299 3.59 6.56 -6.89
N TYR A 300 4.47 6.19 -5.94
CA TYR A 300 5.89 6.02 -6.16
C TYR A 300 6.52 5.22 -5.01
N SER A 301 7.80 4.87 -5.14
CA SER A 301 8.53 4.18 -4.06
C SER A 301 9.99 4.60 -3.95
N PHE A 302 10.57 4.41 -2.76
CA PHE A 302 11.98 4.70 -2.49
C PHE A 302 12.53 3.78 -1.39
N GLU A 303 13.86 3.63 -1.38
CA GLU A 303 14.59 2.92 -0.33
C GLU A 303 15.47 3.90 0.46
N TYR A 304 15.58 3.68 1.77
CA TYR A 304 16.46 4.43 2.67
C TYR A 304 17.04 3.50 3.73
N GLY A 305 18.31 3.12 3.61
CA GLY A 305 18.90 2.15 4.53
C GLY A 305 18.17 0.80 4.48
N MET A 306 17.62 0.36 5.61
CA MET A 306 16.94 -0.93 5.75
C MET A 306 15.43 -0.91 5.48
N VAL A 307 14.86 0.21 5.01
CA VAL A 307 13.43 0.33 4.69
C VAL A 307 13.18 0.58 3.20
N HIS A 308 12.15 -0.11 2.69
CA HIS A 308 11.46 0.21 1.45
C HIS A 308 10.11 0.85 1.78
N ILE A 309 9.81 1.98 1.15
CA ILE A 309 8.56 2.73 1.35
C ILE A 309 7.86 2.87 0.01
N THR A 310 6.59 2.47 -0.02
CA THR A 310 5.68 2.70 -1.15
C THR A 310 4.66 3.77 -0.75
N MET A 311 4.58 4.83 -1.53
CA MET A 311 3.53 5.85 -1.43
C MET A 311 2.40 5.49 -2.38
N ILE A 312 1.17 5.45 -1.88
CA ILE A 312 -0.05 5.23 -2.63
C ILE A 312 -0.94 6.47 -2.57
N ASP A 313 -1.74 6.64 -3.61
CA ASP A 313 -2.78 7.66 -3.70
C ASP A 313 -4.12 7.03 -3.32
N THR A 314 -4.69 7.51 -2.21
CA THR A 314 -5.97 7.05 -1.69
C THR A 314 -7.17 7.80 -2.26
N GLU A 315 -6.94 8.80 -3.11
CA GLU A 315 -7.96 9.69 -3.62
C GLU A 315 -8.48 9.23 -4.98
N THR A 316 -7.60 8.81 -5.89
CA THR A 316 -7.98 8.50 -7.29
C THR A 316 -7.24 7.29 -7.89
N ASP A 317 -7.53 6.98 -9.16
CA ASP A 317 -6.87 5.96 -9.99
C ASP A 317 -6.97 4.48 -9.51
N PHE A 318 -8.01 4.15 -8.75
CA PHE A 318 -8.44 2.76 -8.47
C PHE A 318 -9.97 2.62 -8.52
N THR A 319 -10.49 1.39 -8.51
CA THR A 319 -11.95 1.15 -8.58
C THR A 319 -12.65 1.74 -7.36
N ASP A 320 -13.72 2.52 -7.60
CA ASP A 320 -14.50 3.21 -6.58
C ASP A 320 -13.69 4.19 -5.71
N ALA A 321 -12.59 4.73 -6.25
CA ALA A 321 -11.78 5.70 -5.53
C ALA A 321 -12.60 6.95 -5.16
N PRO A 322 -12.38 7.53 -3.96
CA PRO A 322 -13.25 8.57 -3.40
C PRO A 322 -13.42 9.79 -4.31
N ASP A 323 -12.34 10.23 -4.95
CA ASP A 323 -12.29 11.50 -5.66
C ASP A 323 -12.42 11.32 -7.18
N LEU A 324 -12.59 10.10 -7.70
CA LEU A 324 -12.86 9.93 -9.14
C LEU A 324 -14.12 10.68 -9.57
N PRO A 325 -14.29 10.96 -10.88
CA PRO A 325 -15.57 11.43 -11.41
C PRO A 325 -16.72 10.53 -10.96
N TYR A 326 -17.69 11.09 -10.23
CA TYR A 326 -18.80 10.38 -9.56
C TYR A 326 -18.39 9.45 -8.40
N GLY A 327 -17.22 9.64 -7.83
CA GLY A 327 -16.71 8.95 -6.64
C GLY A 327 -17.46 9.37 -5.37
N SER A 328 -17.14 8.71 -4.24
CA SER A 328 -17.88 8.92 -2.99
C SER A 328 -17.70 10.30 -2.36
N SER A 329 -16.57 10.97 -2.61
CA SER A 329 -16.31 12.34 -2.14
C SER A 329 -16.95 13.39 -3.03
N GLY A 330 -17.25 13.06 -4.30
CA GLY A 330 -17.74 14.02 -5.28
C GLY A 330 -16.76 15.15 -5.55
N LEU A 331 -15.44 14.87 -5.52
CA LEU A 331 -14.41 15.87 -5.81
C LEU A 331 -13.96 15.87 -7.28
N ASP A 332 -14.42 14.89 -8.08
CA ASP A 332 -14.22 14.78 -9.53
C ASP A 332 -12.75 14.96 -10.02
N GLY A 333 -11.77 14.57 -9.19
CA GLY A 333 -10.33 14.53 -9.45
C GLY A 333 -9.84 13.28 -10.19
N GLY A 334 -8.71 13.43 -10.89
CA GLY A 334 -8.08 12.38 -11.71
C GLY A 334 -8.87 12.06 -13.00
N ASN A 335 -8.59 10.95 -13.70
CA ASN A 335 -7.48 10.03 -13.52
C ASN A 335 -6.14 10.66 -13.96
N PHE A 336 -5.04 10.30 -13.30
CA PHE A 336 -3.68 10.69 -13.68
C PHE A 336 -2.92 9.58 -14.40
N GLY A 337 -3.38 8.34 -14.29
CA GLY A 337 -2.94 7.17 -15.04
C GLY A 337 -4.07 6.55 -15.84
N TYR A 338 -3.85 5.31 -16.32
CA TYR A 338 -4.96 4.49 -16.79
C TYR A 338 -5.59 3.72 -15.62
N THR A 339 -6.88 3.37 -15.73
CA THR A 339 -7.59 2.61 -14.71
C THR A 339 -6.85 1.31 -14.38
N GLY A 340 -6.43 1.16 -13.12
CA GLY A 340 -5.67 0.00 -12.64
C GLY A 340 -4.15 0.15 -12.65
N GLN A 341 -3.59 1.22 -13.23
CA GLN A 341 -2.15 1.48 -13.25
C GLN A 341 -1.54 1.50 -11.85
N GLN A 342 -2.21 2.17 -10.89
CA GLN A 342 -1.75 2.23 -9.51
C GLN A 342 -1.71 0.84 -8.84
N ILE A 343 -2.72 -0.01 -9.12
CA ILE A 343 -2.80 -1.38 -8.59
C ILE A 343 -1.68 -2.26 -9.19
N GLU A 344 -1.45 -2.13 -10.49
CA GLU A 344 -0.35 -2.83 -11.17
C GLU A 344 1.02 -2.36 -10.67
N PHE A 345 1.17 -1.05 -10.40
CA PHE A 345 2.35 -0.46 -9.78
C PHE A 345 2.59 -1.08 -8.41
N LEU A 346 1.59 -1.03 -7.52
CA LEU A 346 1.70 -1.52 -6.15
C LEU A 346 2.06 -3.02 -6.14
N GLU A 347 1.41 -3.83 -6.96
CA GLU A 347 1.74 -5.24 -7.06
C GLU A 347 3.19 -5.47 -7.53
N ALA A 348 3.63 -4.77 -8.57
CA ALA A 348 5.00 -4.90 -9.08
C ALA A 348 6.05 -4.41 -8.06
N ASP A 349 5.76 -3.31 -7.37
CA ASP A 349 6.64 -2.70 -6.37
C ASP A 349 6.80 -3.64 -5.16
N LEU A 350 5.70 -4.06 -4.55
CA LEU A 350 5.76 -4.94 -3.38
C LEU A 350 6.38 -6.31 -3.69
N ALA A 351 6.13 -6.86 -4.89
CA ALA A 351 6.75 -8.11 -5.35
C ALA A 351 8.27 -8.01 -5.52
N SER A 352 8.80 -6.79 -5.69
CA SER A 352 10.22 -6.54 -5.96
C SER A 352 11.08 -6.37 -4.70
N VAL A 353 10.45 -6.24 -3.53
CA VAL A 353 11.15 -5.97 -2.26
C VAL A 353 11.92 -7.20 -1.79
N ASP A 354 13.25 -7.09 -1.74
CA ASP A 354 14.15 -8.10 -1.21
C ASP A 354 14.40 -7.84 0.27
N ARG A 355 13.77 -8.65 1.14
CA ARG A 355 13.83 -8.47 2.60
C ARG A 355 15.22 -8.71 3.20
N LYS A 356 16.20 -9.18 2.42
CA LYS A 356 17.62 -9.22 2.84
C LYS A 356 18.34 -7.89 2.63
N VAL A 357 17.83 -7.03 1.75
CA VAL A 357 18.33 -5.68 1.50
C VAL A 357 17.54 -4.70 2.36
N THR A 358 16.22 -4.67 2.21
CA THR A 358 15.29 -3.81 2.95
C THR A 358 14.32 -4.68 3.76
N PRO A 359 14.71 -5.12 4.97
CA PRO A 359 13.85 -5.92 5.85
C PRO A 359 12.49 -5.26 6.12
N TRP A 360 12.45 -3.94 6.25
CA TRP A 360 11.21 -3.22 6.52
C TRP A 360 10.50 -2.81 5.24
N LEU A 361 9.21 -3.16 5.17
CA LEU A 361 8.33 -2.78 4.07
C LEU A 361 7.14 -1.99 4.60
N ILE A 362 7.07 -0.70 4.25
CA ILE A 362 6.07 0.25 4.71
C ILE A 362 5.26 0.76 3.52
N VAL A 363 3.94 0.87 3.67
CA VAL A 363 3.06 1.54 2.71
C VAL A 363 2.46 2.76 3.39
N ALA A 364 2.45 3.91 2.70
CA ALA A 364 1.87 5.14 3.21
C ALA A 364 0.91 5.75 2.18
N GLY A 365 -0.20 6.28 2.68
CA GLY A 365 -1.23 6.98 1.90
C GLY A 365 -2.03 7.88 2.83
N HIS A 366 -3.07 8.54 2.33
CA HIS A 366 -3.79 9.53 3.13
C HIS A 366 -4.97 8.92 3.89
N ARG A 367 -6.01 8.45 3.21
CA ARG A 367 -7.24 7.93 3.85
C ARG A 367 -7.04 6.53 4.48
N PRO A 368 -7.36 6.35 5.78
CA PRO A 368 -7.27 5.06 6.45
C PRO A 368 -8.49 4.17 6.14
N TRP A 369 -8.34 2.86 6.34
CA TRP A 369 -9.48 1.92 6.35
C TRP A 369 -9.74 1.23 7.70
N TYR A 370 -8.97 1.60 8.73
CA TYR A 370 -9.26 1.29 10.13
C TYR A 370 -9.20 2.58 10.93
N SER A 371 -10.29 2.92 11.62
CA SER A 371 -10.35 4.09 12.49
C SER A 371 -11.41 3.89 13.58
N THR A 372 -11.24 4.54 14.73
CA THR A 372 -12.33 4.73 15.69
C THR A 372 -13.45 5.58 15.05
N GLY A 373 -14.70 5.39 15.49
CA GLY A 373 -15.86 6.14 14.96
C GLY A 373 -16.58 5.46 13.78
N GLY A 374 -16.01 4.39 13.20
CA GLY A 374 -16.70 3.54 12.24
C GLY A 374 -16.71 4.10 10.81
N ARG A 375 -17.82 3.86 10.07
CA ARG A 375 -17.88 4.00 8.61
C ARG A 375 -17.61 5.41 8.06
N SER A 376 -17.82 6.47 8.84
CA SER A 376 -17.57 7.84 8.38
C SER A 376 -16.07 8.18 8.29
N ASN A 377 -15.22 7.42 8.99
CA ASN A 377 -13.80 7.73 9.16
C ASN A 377 -12.90 6.74 8.39
N ILE A 378 -13.47 5.94 7.48
CA ILE A 378 -12.75 4.88 6.77
C ILE A 378 -13.05 4.88 5.27
N CYS A 379 -12.02 4.60 4.47
CA CYS A 379 -12.14 4.36 3.04
C CYS A 379 -12.25 2.86 2.74
N SER A 380 -13.48 2.35 2.60
CA SER A 380 -13.72 0.93 2.28
C SER A 380 -13.23 0.54 0.87
N ALA A 381 -13.27 1.49 -0.07
CA ALA A 381 -12.73 1.30 -1.42
C ALA A 381 -11.20 1.11 -1.38
N CYS A 382 -10.50 1.94 -0.60
CA CYS A 382 -9.06 1.82 -0.36
C CYS A 382 -8.70 0.47 0.27
N GLN A 383 -9.46 0.01 1.27
CA GLN A 383 -9.28 -1.33 1.84
C GLN A 383 -9.36 -2.43 0.77
N THR A 384 -10.41 -2.37 -0.05
CA THR A 384 -10.67 -3.36 -1.10
C THR A 384 -9.56 -3.37 -2.15
N ALA A 385 -9.06 -2.18 -2.52
CA ALA A 385 -8.02 -2.00 -3.51
C ALA A 385 -6.64 -2.45 -3.02
N PHE A 386 -6.24 -2.06 -1.81
CA PHE A 386 -4.84 -2.11 -1.38
C PHE A 386 -4.53 -3.22 -0.37
N GLU A 387 -5.41 -3.44 0.63
CA GLU A 387 -5.14 -4.39 1.72
C GLU A 387 -4.84 -5.82 1.23
N PRO A 388 -5.51 -6.38 0.20
CA PRO A 388 -5.16 -7.69 -0.33
C PRO A 388 -3.72 -7.79 -0.82
N LEU A 389 -3.21 -6.76 -1.51
CA LEU A 389 -1.84 -6.73 -2.01
C LEU A 389 -0.84 -6.55 -0.87
N MET A 390 -1.15 -5.67 0.09
CA MET A 390 -0.32 -5.46 1.28
C MET A 390 -0.17 -6.76 2.09
N TYR A 391 -1.25 -7.51 2.28
CA TYR A 391 -1.23 -8.81 2.96
C TYR A 391 -0.50 -9.89 2.14
N LYS A 392 -0.72 -9.91 0.82
CA LYS A 392 -0.08 -10.88 -0.10
C LYS A 392 1.44 -10.80 -0.04
N TYR A 393 1.99 -9.58 -0.06
CA TYR A 393 3.43 -9.34 -0.10
C TYR A 393 4.06 -9.06 1.29
N GLY A 394 3.27 -9.16 2.35
CA GLY A 394 3.76 -9.09 3.73
C GLY A 394 4.30 -7.71 4.11
N VAL A 395 3.56 -6.65 3.76
CA VAL A 395 3.80 -5.30 4.28
C VAL A 395 3.78 -5.33 5.81
N ASP A 396 4.75 -4.68 6.43
CA ASP A 396 4.88 -4.67 7.89
C ASP A 396 3.95 -3.65 8.53
N MET A 397 3.84 -2.46 7.91
CA MET A 397 3.07 -1.36 8.47
C MET A 397 2.46 -0.46 7.39
N GLY A 398 1.23 -0.03 7.61
CA GLY A 398 0.54 1.04 6.88
C GLY A 398 0.50 2.34 7.69
N VAL A 399 0.76 3.47 7.04
CA VAL A 399 0.78 4.82 7.63
C VAL A 399 -0.26 5.69 6.94
N PHE A 400 -1.19 6.25 7.71
CA PHE A 400 -2.32 7.04 7.19
C PHE A 400 -2.58 8.30 8.02
N GLY A 401 -3.31 9.27 7.46
CA GLY A 401 -3.76 10.51 8.09
C GLY A 401 -5.28 10.64 8.04
N HIS A 402 -5.79 11.77 7.54
CA HIS A 402 -7.18 12.11 7.23
C HIS A 402 -8.09 12.26 8.45
N VAL A 403 -7.98 11.34 9.42
CA VAL A 403 -8.72 11.42 10.67
C VAL A 403 -7.87 12.21 11.64
N HIS A 404 -8.36 13.39 12.06
CA HIS A 404 -7.58 14.39 12.80
C HIS A 404 -7.33 14.04 14.27
N ASN A 405 -6.78 12.86 14.53
CA ASN A 405 -6.31 12.39 15.82
C ASN A 405 -5.19 11.34 15.61
N SER A 406 -4.60 10.87 16.69
CA SER A 406 -3.53 9.86 16.64
C SER A 406 -4.07 8.50 17.03
N GLN A 407 -3.81 7.46 16.23
CA GLN A 407 -4.28 6.09 16.53
C GLN A 407 -3.26 5.01 16.18
N ARG A 408 -3.23 3.94 16.97
CA ARG A 408 -2.49 2.71 16.67
C ARG A 408 -3.40 1.50 16.71
N PHE A 409 -3.19 0.58 15.78
CA PHE A 409 -3.93 -0.68 15.70
C PHE A 409 -3.02 -1.88 15.94
N ALA A 410 -3.59 -2.97 16.44
CA ALA A 410 -2.97 -4.28 16.34
C ALA A 410 -2.87 -4.67 14.86
N PRO A 411 -1.89 -5.50 14.49
CA PRO A 411 -1.82 -6.07 13.15
C PRO A 411 -3.15 -6.73 12.77
N VAL A 412 -3.72 -6.34 11.65
CA VAL A 412 -5.09 -6.68 11.27
C VAL A 412 -5.19 -6.81 9.75
N ASN A 413 -6.03 -7.71 9.26
CA ASN A 413 -6.32 -7.83 7.83
C ASN A 413 -7.78 -8.24 7.66
N ASN A 414 -8.52 -7.53 6.82
CA ASN A 414 -9.96 -7.71 6.64
C ASN A 414 -10.71 -7.76 7.98
N SER A 415 -10.41 -6.82 8.87
CA SER A 415 -10.93 -6.72 10.25
C SER A 415 -10.58 -7.90 11.18
N VAL A 416 -9.76 -8.85 10.75
CA VAL A 416 -9.30 -9.98 11.57
C VAL A 416 -7.92 -9.66 12.16
N ILE A 417 -7.87 -9.52 13.49
CA ILE A 417 -6.62 -9.27 14.22
C ILE A 417 -5.70 -10.48 14.12
N ASP A 418 -4.43 -10.25 13.79
CA ASP A 418 -3.41 -11.29 13.83
C ASP A 418 -3.10 -11.65 15.28
N SER A 419 -3.33 -12.90 15.65
CA SER A 419 -3.06 -13.38 17.01
C SER A 419 -1.57 -13.52 17.32
N ALA A 420 -0.67 -13.24 16.39
CA ALA A 420 0.76 -13.02 16.68
C ALA A 420 1.00 -11.66 17.35
N GLY A 421 0.02 -10.74 17.29
CA GLY A 421 0.16 -9.40 17.82
C GLY A 421 1.38 -8.72 17.22
N MET A 422 2.10 -7.95 18.02
CA MET A 422 3.29 -7.20 17.59
C MET A 422 4.54 -8.07 17.37
N HIS A 423 4.45 -9.40 17.44
CA HIS A 423 5.61 -10.30 17.32
C HIS A 423 5.43 -11.32 16.19
N ASP A 424 6.08 -11.06 15.05
CA ASP A 424 5.97 -11.82 13.80
C ASP A 424 4.53 -11.90 13.22
N PRO A 425 3.74 -10.80 13.16
CA PRO A 425 2.47 -10.83 12.47
C PRO A 425 2.64 -11.06 10.96
N LYS A 426 1.69 -11.77 10.37
CA LYS A 426 1.50 -11.85 8.92
C LYS A 426 0.77 -10.62 8.39
N SER A 427 -0.20 -10.12 9.15
CA SER A 427 -0.96 -8.92 8.79
C SER A 427 -0.12 -7.65 8.99
N PRO A 428 -0.34 -6.60 8.19
CA PRO A 428 0.23 -5.29 8.46
C PRO A 428 -0.30 -4.72 9.77
N MET A 429 0.54 -3.95 10.46
CA MET A 429 0.13 -3.02 11.51
C MET A 429 -0.32 -1.70 10.87
N TYR A 430 -1.23 -0.96 11.49
CA TYR A 430 -1.64 0.35 10.98
C TYR A 430 -1.48 1.44 12.04
N ILE A 431 -1.20 2.65 11.59
CA ILE A 431 -1.32 3.89 12.38
C ILE A 431 -2.12 4.95 11.63
N ILE A 432 -2.74 5.84 12.39
CA ILE A 432 -3.24 7.14 11.92
C ILE A 432 -2.42 8.21 12.63
N ALA A 433 -1.79 9.12 11.88
CA ALA A 433 -0.98 10.21 12.38
C ALA A 433 -1.48 11.59 11.89
N GLY A 434 -2.80 11.75 11.76
CA GLY A 434 -3.46 12.98 11.30
C GLY A 434 -3.70 14.03 12.38
N GLY A 435 -3.14 13.85 13.58
CA GLY A 435 -3.31 14.79 14.68
C GLY A 435 -2.41 16.04 14.62
N ALA A 436 -1.84 16.40 13.47
CA ALA A 436 -0.72 17.34 13.42
C ALA A 436 -1.12 18.81 13.60
N GLY A 437 -2.35 19.19 13.29
CA GLY A 437 -2.95 20.45 13.78
C GLY A 437 -3.54 21.40 12.75
N ASN A 438 -4.12 20.87 11.67
CA ASN A 438 -4.82 21.65 10.65
C ASN A 438 -5.97 22.52 11.18
N ILE A 439 -6.45 23.45 10.34
CA ILE A 439 -7.47 24.46 10.65
C ILE A 439 -8.84 23.88 11.03
N GLU A 440 -9.18 22.67 10.61
CA GLU A 440 -10.45 22.04 11.00
C GLU A 440 -10.45 21.63 12.48
N GLY A 441 -9.28 21.22 12.99
CA GLY A 441 -9.03 20.90 14.39
C GLY A 441 -9.10 19.40 14.69
N ALA A 442 -8.95 19.05 15.96
CA ALA A 442 -8.91 17.64 16.38
C ALA A 442 -10.30 16.99 16.25
N THR A 443 -10.35 15.84 15.58
CA THR A 443 -11.56 14.99 15.51
C THR A 443 -11.65 14.15 16.78
N PRO A 444 -12.78 14.19 17.52
CA PRO A 444 -12.94 13.39 18.72
C PRO A 444 -12.73 11.89 18.47
N VAL A 445 -12.08 11.20 19.40
CA VAL A 445 -11.93 9.74 19.35
C VAL A 445 -13.31 9.10 19.37
N GLY A 446 -13.62 8.36 18.29
CA GLY A 446 -14.92 7.73 18.11
C GLY A 446 -15.07 6.43 18.88
N SER A 447 -16.12 5.66 18.53
CA SER A 447 -16.32 4.33 19.09
C SER A 447 -15.14 3.40 18.78
N ASN A 448 -14.69 2.68 19.81
CA ASN A 448 -13.54 1.80 19.71
C ASN A 448 -13.83 0.58 18.82
N ILE A 449 -12.88 0.20 17.97
CA ILE A 449 -12.90 -1.03 17.17
C ILE A 449 -11.97 -2.08 17.79
N SER A 450 -12.24 -3.37 17.57
CA SER A 450 -11.51 -4.47 18.23
C SER A 450 -9.99 -4.43 18.01
N SER A 451 -9.53 -3.91 16.87
CA SER A 451 -8.12 -3.80 16.52
C SER A 451 -7.42 -2.57 17.11
N ASN A 452 -8.14 -1.53 17.56
CA ASN A 452 -7.50 -0.32 18.09
C ASN A 452 -6.80 -0.61 19.43
N ARG A 453 -5.62 0.00 19.63
CA ARG A 453 -4.74 -0.18 20.80
C ARG A 453 -4.37 1.13 21.46
N PHE A 454 -4.42 2.23 20.72
CA PHE A 454 -4.19 3.58 21.20
C PHE A 454 -5.01 4.55 20.34
N ALA A 455 -5.55 5.60 20.97
CA ALA A 455 -6.21 6.71 20.31
C ALA A 455 -6.02 7.97 21.18
N TYR A 456 -5.77 9.12 20.58
CA TYR A 456 -5.51 10.39 21.28
C TYR A 456 -5.96 11.60 20.47
N ASP A 457 -6.80 12.43 21.08
CA ASP A 457 -7.40 13.67 20.54
C ASP A 457 -7.31 14.88 21.51
N ASP A 458 -6.65 14.75 22.67
CA ASP A 458 -6.59 15.84 23.67
C ASP A 458 -5.79 17.06 23.17
N ALA A 459 -4.81 16.85 22.28
CA ALA A 459 -3.98 17.89 21.70
C ALA A 459 -3.37 17.44 20.37
N PHE A 460 -2.66 18.36 19.70
CA PHE A 460 -1.90 18.03 18.51
C PHE A 460 -0.73 17.09 18.82
N SER A 461 -0.52 16.13 17.92
CA SER A 461 0.49 15.10 18.04
C SER A 461 0.98 14.65 16.66
N TYR A 462 2.15 14.02 16.63
CA TYR A 462 2.75 13.43 15.44
C TYR A 462 3.39 12.09 15.81
N ALA A 463 3.84 11.33 14.81
CA ALA A 463 4.48 10.04 15.05
C ALA A 463 5.95 10.04 14.64
N THR A 464 6.73 9.12 15.21
CA THR A 464 8.08 8.78 14.75
C THR A 464 8.18 7.27 14.56
N LEU A 465 8.95 6.87 13.54
CA LEU A 465 9.30 5.48 13.27
C LEU A 465 10.81 5.33 13.41
N THR A 466 11.24 4.54 14.38
CA THR A 466 12.65 4.22 14.62
C THR A 466 12.93 2.80 14.16
N PHE A 467 13.68 2.68 13.06
CA PHE A 467 14.18 1.41 12.56
C PHE A 467 15.39 1.04 13.41
N ALA A 468 15.14 0.39 14.55
CA ALA A 468 16.18 0.10 15.54
C ALA A 468 17.16 -0.96 15.04
N ASP A 469 16.67 -1.96 14.32
CA ASP A 469 17.48 -2.94 13.60
C ASP A 469 16.62 -3.64 12.54
N GLU A 470 17.13 -4.71 11.93
CA GLU A 470 16.41 -5.49 10.93
C GLU A 470 15.09 -6.08 11.45
N ASN A 471 14.93 -6.27 12.75
CA ASN A 471 13.82 -6.99 13.34
C ASN A 471 12.94 -6.17 14.27
N ASN A 472 13.41 -5.03 14.78
CA ASN A 472 12.66 -4.14 15.65
C ASN A 472 12.38 -2.77 15.00
N LEU A 473 11.11 -2.45 14.83
CA LEU A 473 10.60 -1.13 14.45
C LEU A 473 9.86 -0.54 15.65
N GLU A 474 10.34 0.58 16.17
CA GLU A 474 9.67 1.31 17.25
C GLU A 474 8.79 2.43 16.68
N ILE A 475 7.58 2.55 17.21
CA ILE A 475 6.56 3.50 16.82
C ILE A 475 6.20 4.31 18.05
N ASN A 476 6.43 5.62 18.01
CA ASN A 476 6.07 6.53 19.09
C ASN A 476 5.12 7.62 18.58
N PHE A 477 4.06 7.88 19.35
CA PHE A 477 3.24 9.09 19.21
C PHE A 477 3.72 10.12 20.22
N ILE A 478 3.88 11.37 19.77
CA ILE A 478 4.50 12.44 20.53
C ILE A 478 3.56 13.64 20.57
N SER A 479 3.33 14.21 21.75
CA SER A 479 2.63 15.48 21.89
C SER A 479 3.45 16.59 21.22
N SER A 480 2.83 17.32 20.30
CA SER A 480 3.50 18.45 19.65
C SER A 480 3.86 19.54 20.66
N GLU A 481 2.97 19.80 21.63
CA GLU A 481 3.17 20.85 22.63
C GLU A 481 4.28 20.49 23.62
N THR A 482 4.20 19.32 24.26
CA THR A 482 5.09 18.98 25.39
C THR A 482 6.31 18.17 24.98
N GLY A 483 6.24 17.44 23.87
CA GLY A 483 7.25 16.44 23.47
C GLY A 483 7.16 15.14 24.26
N GLU A 484 6.12 14.97 25.08
CA GLU A 484 5.86 13.73 25.80
C GLU A 484 5.49 12.61 24.82
N ILE A 485 6.02 11.41 25.08
CA ILE A 485 5.61 10.19 24.38
C ILE A 485 4.23 9.79 24.92
N LEU A 486 3.22 9.91 24.06
CA LEU A 486 1.82 9.58 24.35
C LEU A 486 1.56 8.08 24.26
N ASP A 487 2.25 7.41 23.34
CA ASP A 487 2.21 5.97 23.14
C ASP A 487 3.51 5.49 22.51
N SER A 488 3.95 4.30 22.90
CA SER A 488 5.17 3.66 22.40
C SER A 488 4.92 2.18 22.20
N SER A 489 5.39 1.65 21.07
CA SER A 489 5.29 0.22 20.76
C SER A 489 6.44 -0.23 19.87
N THR A 490 6.75 -1.52 19.92
CA THR A 490 7.75 -2.14 19.04
C THR A 490 7.10 -3.26 18.24
N LEU A 491 7.14 -3.13 16.91
CA LEU A 491 6.81 -4.21 15.99
C LEU A 491 8.05 -5.06 15.78
N TYR A 492 7.97 -6.34 16.18
CA TYR A 492 9.01 -7.32 15.90
C TYR A 492 8.66 -8.14 14.65
N LYS A 493 9.60 -8.23 13.71
CA LYS A 493 9.51 -9.07 12.51
C LYS A 493 10.82 -9.79 12.30
N SER A 494 10.80 -11.11 12.24
CA SER A 494 11.99 -11.95 12.02
C SER A 494 12.49 -11.96 10.58
N HIS A 495 11.68 -11.48 9.63
CA HIS A 495 11.96 -11.42 8.18
C HIS A 495 12.64 -12.67 7.59
N LYS A 496 12.29 -13.85 8.10
CA LYS A 496 12.89 -15.14 7.70
C LYS A 496 12.70 -15.46 6.21
N LYS A 497 11.76 -14.79 5.55
CA LYS A 497 11.43 -14.96 4.13
C LYS A 497 11.99 -13.80 3.34
N GLN A 498 12.88 -14.11 2.39
CA GLN A 498 13.47 -13.10 1.50
C GLN A 498 12.42 -12.40 0.63
N PHE A 499 11.35 -13.12 0.24
CA PHE A 499 10.17 -12.60 -0.48
C PHE A 499 8.93 -13.32 0.08
N VAL A 500 7.78 -12.65 0.16
CA VAL A 500 6.54 -13.17 0.79
C VAL A 500 5.42 -13.25 -0.27
N VAL A 501 4.77 -14.42 -0.40
CA VAL A 501 3.57 -14.65 -1.27
C VAL A 501 2.66 -15.72 -0.62
N GLN A 502 1.34 -15.58 -0.70
CA GLN A 502 0.35 -16.54 -0.15
C GLN A 502 -0.12 -17.60 -1.18
N GLY A 503 -0.49 -18.83 -0.76
CA GLY A 503 -0.71 -20.01 -1.63
C GLY A 503 -2.18 -20.43 -1.90
N LEU A 504 -2.40 -21.35 -2.87
CA LEU A 504 -3.71 -21.68 -3.49
C LEU A 504 -4.84 -22.02 -2.48
N GLY A 505 -4.56 -22.85 -1.48
CA GLY A 505 -5.58 -23.24 -0.49
C GLY A 505 -6.13 -22.05 0.31
N ALA A 506 -5.29 -21.04 0.59
CA ALA A 506 -5.72 -19.82 1.26
C ALA A 506 -6.58 -18.95 0.33
N SER A 507 -6.17 -18.82 -0.94
CA SER A 507 -6.93 -18.12 -1.97
C SER A 507 -8.32 -18.73 -2.20
N LEU A 508 -8.43 -20.06 -2.26
CA LEU A 508 -9.71 -20.77 -2.36
C LEU A 508 -10.59 -20.53 -1.14
N ALA A 509 -10.04 -20.64 0.07
CA ALA A 509 -10.79 -20.41 1.31
C ALA A 509 -11.35 -18.97 1.37
N LYS A 510 -10.52 -17.98 1.02
CA LYS A 510 -10.93 -16.57 0.93
C LYS A 510 -12.07 -16.38 -0.07
N ARG A 511 -11.97 -16.99 -1.26
CA ARG A 511 -12.96 -16.82 -2.32
C ARG A 511 -14.28 -17.52 -2.07
N TYR A 512 -14.27 -18.72 -1.48
CA TYR A 512 -15.52 -19.35 -1.06
C TYR A 512 -16.16 -18.59 0.11
N ALA A 513 -15.37 -18.04 1.03
CA ALA A 513 -15.87 -17.31 2.19
C ALA A 513 -16.44 -15.93 1.86
N SER A 514 -16.03 -15.32 0.73
CA SER A 514 -16.57 -14.02 0.30
C SER A 514 -18.05 -14.07 -0.13
N GLN A 515 -18.61 -15.27 -0.34
CA GLN A 515 -20.04 -15.46 -0.58
C GLN A 515 -20.72 -15.85 0.74
N ALA A 516 -21.51 -14.93 1.31
CA ALA A 516 -22.14 -15.11 2.63
C ALA A 516 -23.09 -16.33 2.73
N SER A 517 -23.55 -16.87 1.59
CA SER A 517 -24.36 -18.09 1.52
C SER A 517 -23.55 -19.37 1.77
N ASN A 518 -22.22 -19.32 1.68
CA ASN A 518 -21.36 -20.49 1.78
C ASN A 518 -20.96 -20.75 3.23
N GLN A 519 -21.04 -22.00 3.64
CA GLN A 519 -20.40 -22.49 4.85
C GLN A 519 -19.06 -23.11 4.47
N VAL A 520 -17.95 -22.47 4.84
CA VAL A 520 -16.62 -22.89 4.41
C VAL A 520 -15.90 -23.63 5.53
N PHE A 521 -15.40 -24.83 5.23
CA PHE A 521 -14.52 -25.58 6.12
C PHE A 521 -13.10 -25.61 5.56
N THR A 522 -12.11 -25.47 6.43
CA THR A 522 -10.69 -25.50 6.06
C THR A 522 -9.90 -26.38 7.01
N THR A 523 -8.78 -26.92 6.54
CA THR A 523 -7.98 -27.90 7.30
C THR A 523 -6.58 -27.38 7.59
N ALA A 524 -6.10 -27.56 8.81
CA ALA A 524 -4.72 -27.26 9.20
C ALA A 524 -4.00 -28.51 9.72
N ARG A 525 -2.74 -28.71 9.30
CA ARG A 525 -1.92 -29.87 9.72
C ARG A 525 -1.73 -29.95 11.22
N SER A 526 -1.53 -28.80 11.87
CA SER A 526 -1.31 -28.70 13.31
C SER A 526 -2.01 -27.47 13.87
N THR A 527 -1.52 -26.29 13.53
CA THR A 527 -2.04 -25.01 14.04
C THR A 527 -2.92 -24.34 13.00
N ILE A 528 -4.09 -23.89 13.43
CA ILE A 528 -4.98 -23.06 12.62
C ILE A 528 -4.22 -21.78 12.22
N PRO A 529 -4.18 -21.43 10.91
CA PRO A 529 -3.57 -20.18 10.46
C PRO A 529 -4.22 -18.96 11.12
N LYS A 530 -3.38 -18.11 11.72
CA LYS A 530 -3.80 -16.80 12.25
C LYS A 530 -4.26 -15.91 11.07
N GLY A 531 -5.39 -15.20 11.19
CA GLY A 531 -5.94 -14.35 10.12
C GLY A 531 -6.95 -15.06 9.18
N SER A 532 -7.70 -16.03 9.70
CA SER A 532 -8.69 -16.78 8.93
C SER A 532 -9.87 -15.90 8.51
N PRO A 533 -10.36 -15.96 7.24
CA PRO A 533 -11.52 -15.20 6.81
C PRO A 533 -12.74 -15.47 7.70
N GLU A 534 -13.55 -14.44 7.98
CA GLU A 534 -14.85 -14.62 8.62
C GLU A 534 -15.73 -15.59 7.80
N GLY A 535 -16.56 -16.39 8.47
CA GLY A 535 -17.37 -17.42 7.80
C GLY A 535 -16.65 -18.75 7.51
N VAL A 536 -15.38 -18.89 7.91
CA VAL A 536 -14.61 -20.14 7.78
C VAL A 536 -14.53 -20.90 9.11
N LYS A 537 -14.90 -22.18 9.12
CA LYS A 537 -14.68 -23.12 10.23
C LYS A 537 -13.43 -23.95 10.00
N TRP A 538 -12.45 -23.83 10.89
CA TRP A 538 -11.21 -24.61 10.81
C TRP A 538 -11.30 -25.95 11.51
N LEU A 539 -10.74 -26.96 10.85
CA LEU A 539 -10.51 -28.30 11.34
C LEU A 539 -9.01 -28.44 11.56
N SER A 540 -8.61 -28.65 12.81
CA SER A 540 -7.19 -28.69 13.20
C SER A 540 -6.68 -30.13 13.26
N ASN A 541 -5.35 -30.30 13.31
CA ASN A 541 -4.70 -31.62 13.38
C ASN A 541 -5.04 -32.56 12.21
N ILE A 542 -5.34 -32.00 11.03
CA ILE A 542 -5.59 -32.77 9.81
C ILE A 542 -4.26 -32.96 9.09
N ASP A 543 -3.48 -33.95 9.52
CA ASP A 543 -2.18 -34.30 8.91
C ASP A 543 -2.33 -35.47 7.95
N LEU A 544 -2.11 -35.21 6.66
CA LEU A 544 -2.23 -36.19 5.58
C LEU A 544 -1.19 -37.32 5.68
N LEU A 545 -0.15 -37.16 6.49
CA LEU A 545 0.82 -38.23 6.75
C LEU A 545 0.35 -39.23 7.81
N LYS A 546 -0.83 -39.00 8.42
CA LYS A 546 -1.37 -39.89 9.43
C LYS A 546 -2.40 -40.85 8.82
N PRO A 547 -2.36 -42.15 9.16
CA PRO A 547 -3.28 -43.14 8.61
C PRO A 547 -4.74 -42.90 9.04
N ASN A 548 -4.98 -42.17 10.13
CA ASN A 548 -6.30 -41.83 10.64
C ASN A 548 -6.82 -40.46 10.16
N VAL A 549 -6.19 -39.82 9.16
CA VAL A 549 -6.56 -38.46 8.70
C VAL A 549 -8.05 -38.31 8.36
N GLY A 550 -8.66 -39.32 7.72
CA GLY A 550 -10.08 -39.28 7.38
C GLY A 550 -11.00 -39.38 8.61
N ASP A 551 -10.59 -40.13 9.64
CA ASP A 551 -11.31 -40.25 10.90
C ASP A 551 -11.23 -38.95 11.72
N GLU A 552 -10.04 -38.34 11.80
CA GLU A 552 -9.86 -37.02 12.43
C GLU A 552 -10.68 -35.92 11.76
N LEU A 553 -10.72 -35.93 10.42
CA LEU A 553 -11.48 -34.96 9.64
C LEU A 553 -12.99 -35.10 9.89
N THR A 554 -13.52 -36.31 9.72
CA THR A 554 -14.96 -36.57 9.86
C THR A 554 -15.44 -36.45 11.29
N GLY A 555 -14.60 -36.77 12.28
CA GLY A 555 -14.89 -36.55 13.70
C GLY A 555 -15.20 -35.09 14.01
N GLN A 556 -14.51 -34.16 13.36
CA GLN A 556 -14.71 -32.71 13.53
C GLN A 556 -15.87 -32.13 12.67
N LEU A 557 -16.35 -32.87 11.67
CA LEU A 557 -17.50 -32.51 10.81
C LEU A 557 -18.81 -33.17 11.26
N LYS A 558 -18.83 -33.83 12.42
CA LYS A 558 -20.02 -34.54 12.91
C LYS A 558 -21.20 -33.60 13.11
N GLY A 559 -22.32 -33.90 12.46
CA GLY A 559 -23.56 -33.12 12.55
C GLY A 559 -23.66 -31.96 11.56
N GLU A 560 -22.63 -31.74 10.74
CA GLU A 560 -22.69 -30.79 9.63
C GLU A 560 -23.53 -31.32 8.47
N LYS A 561 -23.99 -30.42 7.60
CA LYS A 561 -24.70 -30.76 6.36
C LYS A 561 -23.74 -31.46 5.37
N PRO A 562 -24.27 -32.23 4.40
CA PRO A 562 -23.47 -32.72 3.29
C PRO A 562 -22.71 -31.59 2.59
N LEU A 563 -21.49 -31.88 2.16
CA LEU A 563 -20.59 -30.92 1.52
C LEU A 563 -20.91 -30.85 0.03
N ASP A 564 -21.13 -29.64 -0.50
CA ASP A 564 -21.35 -29.43 -1.93
C ASP A 564 -20.05 -29.59 -2.73
N VAL A 565 -18.94 -29.05 -2.20
CA VAL A 565 -17.62 -29.09 -2.83
C VAL A 565 -16.55 -29.42 -1.79
N VAL A 566 -15.70 -30.39 -2.11
CA VAL A 566 -14.51 -30.77 -1.34
C VAL A 566 -13.30 -30.64 -2.25
N VAL A 567 -12.41 -29.68 -1.96
CA VAL A 567 -11.16 -29.50 -2.70
C VAL A 567 -9.99 -30.04 -1.89
N ILE A 568 -9.29 -31.04 -2.43
CA ILE A 568 -8.07 -31.60 -1.82
C ILE A 568 -6.86 -31.02 -2.54
N THR A 569 -6.24 -30.01 -1.92
CA THR A 569 -5.16 -29.18 -2.51
C THR A 569 -3.78 -29.33 -1.86
N ALA A 570 -3.60 -30.34 -1.02
CA ALA A 570 -2.31 -30.57 -0.39
C ALA A 570 -1.27 -31.06 -1.42
N GLY A 571 -0.08 -30.46 -1.40
CA GLY A 571 1.00 -30.82 -2.30
C GLY A 571 2.36 -30.55 -1.66
N ARG A 572 3.34 -31.38 -2.01
CA ARG A 572 4.76 -31.20 -1.71
C ARG A 572 5.52 -31.41 -3.01
N PHE A 573 6.56 -30.62 -3.24
CA PHE A 573 7.46 -30.81 -4.38
C PHE A 573 8.90 -30.71 -3.88
N THR A 574 9.61 -31.84 -3.99
CA THR A 574 11.06 -31.93 -3.86
C THR A 574 11.62 -32.42 -5.20
N THR A 575 12.61 -31.72 -5.76
CA THR A 575 13.24 -32.13 -7.03
C THR A 575 14.22 -33.28 -6.82
N GLU A 576 14.29 -34.17 -7.80
CA GLU A 576 15.15 -35.37 -7.83
C GLU A 576 15.66 -35.55 -9.25
N ASP A 577 16.87 -36.09 -9.39
CA ASP A 577 17.46 -36.39 -10.69
C ASP A 577 18.33 -37.66 -10.63
N PHE A 578 18.88 -38.07 -11.78
CA PHE A 578 19.83 -39.19 -11.87
C PHE A 578 21.29 -38.79 -11.59
N ASN A 579 21.55 -37.55 -11.16
CA ASN A 579 22.89 -37.06 -10.85
C ASN A 579 23.20 -37.22 -9.35
N GLU A 580 24.15 -36.43 -8.82
CA GLU A 580 24.55 -36.46 -7.40
C GLU A 580 23.39 -36.22 -6.43
N LYS A 581 22.34 -35.51 -6.85
CA LYS A 581 21.17 -35.27 -5.98
C LYS A 581 20.41 -36.56 -5.69
N GLY A 582 20.25 -37.41 -6.71
CA GLY A 582 19.63 -38.73 -6.61
C GLY A 582 18.16 -38.72 -6.15
N PRO A 583 17.52 -39.90 -6.08
CA PRO A 583 16.22 -40.06 -5.44
C PRO A 583 16.34 -40.05 -3.90
N ASN A 584 15.30 -39.59 -3.22
CA ASN A 584 15.21 -39.63 -1.75
C ASN A 584 13.94 -40.37 -1.31
N TRP A 585 14.14 -41.53 -0.70
CA TRP A 585 13.06 -42.42 -0.28
C TRP A 585 11.99 -41.74 0.57
N ASP A 586 12.38 -41.00 1.61
CA ASP A 586 11.42 -40.38 2.55
C ASP A 586 10.65 -39.23 1.90
N GLU A 587 11.31 -38.48 1.01
CA GLU A 587 10.68 -37.41 0.23
C GLU A 587 9.69 -37.97 -0.79
N GLU A 588 10.06 -39.02 -1.52
CA GLU A 588 9.15 -39.73 -2.43
C GLU A 588 7.94 -40.28 -1.67
N VAL A 589 8.16 -41.07 -0.61
CA VAL A 589 7.08 -41.62 0.23
C VAL A 589 6.18 -40.51 0.75
N THR A 590 6.74 -39.37 1.15
CA THR A 590 5.95 -38.21 1.58
C THR A 590 5.10 -37.63 0.43
N MET A 591 5.66 -37.47 -0.77
CA MET A 591 4.93 -36.96 -1.94
C MET A 591 3.80 -37.90 -2.36
N TYR A 592 4.03 -39.21 -2.38
CA TYR A 592 2.98 -40.23 -2.61
C TYR A 592 1.92 -40.22 -1.51
N THR A 593 2.34 -40.16 -0.25
CA THR A 593 1.41 -40.22 0.88
C THR A 593 0.45 -39.03 0.84
N THR A 594 0.99 -37.83 0.68
CA THR A 594 0.20 -36.59 0.63
C THR A 594 -0.65 -36.48 -0.63
N SER A 595 -0.10 -36.81 -1.80
CA SER A 595 -0.78 -36.59 -3.07
C SER A 595 -1.77 -37.69 -3.42
N SER A 596 -1.51 -38.97 -3.14
CA SER A 596 -2.32 -40.07 -3.70
C SER A 596 -2.87 -41.08 -2.67
N ILE A 597 -2.20 -41.27 -1.53
CA ILE A 597 -2.67 -42.22 -0.50
C ILE A 597 -3.74 -41.56 0.39
N ALA A 598 -3.41 -40.44 1.04
CA ALA A 598 -4.30 -39.76 1.97
C ALA A 598 -5.67 -39.37 1.38
N PRO A 599 -5.79 -38.92 0.12
CA PRO A 599 -7.10 -38.59 -0.47
C PRO A 599 -8.09 -39.76 -0.45
N VAL A 600 -7.64 -41.00 -0.61
CA VAL A 600 -8.51 -42.20 -0.57
C VAL A 600 -9.18 -42.30 0.80
N PHE A 601 -8.39 -42.19 1.88
CA PHE A 601 -8.89 -42.29 3.25
C PHE A 601 -9.83 -41.13 3.59
N ILE A 602 -9.50 -39.92 3.14
CA ILE A 602 -10.35 -38.73 3.32
C ILE A 602 -11.71 -38.93 2.64
N VAL A 603 -11.71 -39.25 1.34
CA VAL A 603 -12.94 -39.39 0.55
C VAL A 603 -13.79 -40.56 1.05
N HIS A 604 -13.18 -41.72 1.34
CA HIS A 604 -13.86 -42.88 1.91
C HIS A 604 -14.58 -42.52 3.22
N ARG A 605 -13.89 -41.83 4.15
CA ARG A 605 -14.49 -41.46 5.43
C ARG A 605 -15.59 -40.41 5.27
N LEU A 606 -15.39 -39.38 4.45
CA LEU A 606 -16.43 -38.38 4.17
C LEU A 606 -17.69 -39.01 3.59
N PHE A 607 -17.56 -39.96 2.66
CA PHE A 607 -18.68 -40.68 2.08
C PHE A 607 -19.45 -41.50 3.13
N HIS A 608 -18.75 -42.33 3.91
CA HIS A 608 -19.37 -43.17 4.93
C HIS A 608 -19.94 -42.39 6.13
N ALA A 609 -19.45 -41.16 6.37
CA ALA A 609 -20.03 -40.23 7.33
C ALA A 609 -21.33 -39.56 6.82
N GLY A 610 -21.74 -39.82 5.57
CA GLY A 610 -22.91 -39.19 4.94
C GLY A 610 -22.67 -37.73 4.51
N LEU A 611 -21.41 -37.29 4.46
CA LEU A 611 -21.03 -35.92 4.09
C LEU A 611 -20.85 -35.73 2.59
N LEU A 612 -20.80 -36.82 1.80
CA LEU A 612 -20.85 -36.78 0.34
C LEU A 612 -22.15 -37.43 -0.13
N THR A 613 -22.95 -36.67 -0.85
CA THR A 613 -24.28 -37.09 -1.32
C THR A 613 -24.45 -36.81 -2.81
N LYS A 614 -25.60 -37.17 -3.39
CA LYS A 614 -25.88 -36.90 -4.80
C LYS A 614 -25.73 -35.41 -5.11
N GLY A 615 -24.83 -35.07 -6.04
CA GLY A 615 -24.50 -33.69 -6.41
C GLY A 615 -23.24 -33.14 -5.74
N SER A 616 -22.76 -33.75 -4.66
CA SER A 616 -21.47 -33.38 -4.05
C SER A 616 -20.33 -33.54 -5.05
N LYS A 617 -19.32 -32.67 -4.95
CA LYS A 617 -18.18 -32.60 -5.87
C LYS A 617 -16.88 -32.77 -5.09
N VAL A 618 -16.06 -33.73 -5.47
CA VAL A 618 -14.70 -33.92 -4.96
C VAL A 618 -13.72 -33.50 -6.04
N VAL A 619 -12.95 -32.45 -5.77
CA VAL A 619 -11.95 -31.89 -6.68
C VAL A 619 -10.56 -32.23 -6.13
N LEU A 620 -9.83 -33.07 -6.85
CA LEU A 620 -8.49 -33.50 -6.51
C LEU A 620 -7.47 -32.64 -7.27
N VAL A 621 -6.73 -31.80 -6.57
CA VAL A 621 -5.72 -30.92 -7.18
C VAL A 621 -4.45 -31.72 -7.48
N SER A 622 -4.38 -32.15 -8.73
CA SER A 622 -3.22 -32.77 -9.33
C SER A 622 -2.33 -31.69 -10.00
N SER A 623 -1.57 -32.07 -11.02
CA SER A 623 -0.75 -31.19 -11.86
C SER A 623 -0.57 -31.85 -13.22
N GLU A 624 -0.43 -31.09 -14.30
CA GLU A 624 -0.11 -31.58 -15.65
C GLU A 624 1.03 -32.61 -15.65
N SER A 625 1.97 -32.48 -14.70
CA SER A 625 3.08 -33.40 -14.47
C SER A 625 2.66 -34.85 -14.19
N GLY A 626 1.41 -35.07 -13.79
CA GLY A 626 0.83 -36.40 -13.58
C GLY A 626 0.31 -37.06 -14.86
N SER A 627 0.35 -36.38 -15.99
CA SER A 627 0.05 -36.96 -17.31
C SER A 627 1.28 -37.68 -17.85
N ILE A 628 1.17 -38.98 -18.10
CA ILE A 628 2.18 -39.77 -18.78
C ILE A 628 2.34 -39.27 -20.22
N THR A 629 1.21 -38.98 -20.88
CA THR A 629 1.20 -38.54 -22.29
C THR A 629 1.90 -37.21 -22.48
N LEU A 630 1.79 -36.26 -21.54
CA LEU A 630 2.44 -34.95 -21.65
C LEU A 630 3.94 -34.97 -21.36
N ARG A 631 4.52 -36.09 -20.90
CA ARG A 631 5.96 -36.20 -20.70
C ARG A 631 6.67 -36.24 -22.05
N HIS A 632 7.37 -35.16 -22.38
CA HIS A 632 8.01 -34.95 -23.67
C HIS A 632 9.53 -34.78 -23.51
N GLU A 633 10.31 -35.17 -24.51
CA GLU A 633 11.79 -35.13 -24.48
C GLU A 633 12.36 -33.73 -24.18
N SER A 634 11.62 -32.67 -24.55
CA SER A 634 12.01 -31.28 -24.29
C SER A 634 12.08 -30.91 -22.81
N GLU A 635 11.37 -31.64 -21.94
CA GLU A 635 11.40 -31.42 -20.48
C GLU A 635 12.39 -32.35 -19.76
N GLY A 636 12.86 -33.40 -20.45
CA GLY A 636 13.76 -34.40 -19.88
C GLY A 636 13.11 -35.30 -18.82
N GLY A 637 13.94 -35.96 -18.02
CA GLY A 637 13.52 -36.79 -16.87
C GLY A 637 13.87 -36.13 -15.53
N GLY A 638 13.47 -36.78 -14.43
CA GLY A 638 13.65 -36.26 -13.07
C GLY A 638 12.30 -36.05 -12.37
N ASN A 639 12.33 -35.51 -11.16
CA ASN A 639 11.15 -35.21 -10.34
C ASN A 639 10.24 -36.43 -10.15
N TYR A 640 10.84 -37.62 -10.03
CA TYR A 640 10.15 -38.91 -10.05
C TYR A 640 9.04 -38.96 -9.01
N GLY A 641 9.33 -38.62 -7.75
CA GLY A 641 8.32 -38.62 -6.69
C GLY A 641 7.17 -37.65 -6.95
N HIS A 642 7.44 -36.43 -7.43
CA HIS A 642 6.39 -35.45 -7.72
C HIS A 642 5.49 -35.92 -8.88
N HIS A 643 6.07 -36.24 -10.03
CA HIS A 643 5.31 -36.54 -11.24
C HIS A 643 4.53 -37.86 -11.08
N ALA A 644 5.19 -38.89 -10.56
CA ALA A 644 4.57 -40.20 -10.37
C ALA A 644 3.53 -40.20 -9.25
N SER A 645 3.69 -39.41 -8.18
CA SER A 645 2.62 -39.26 -7.18
C SER A 645 1.39 -38.52 -7.71
N LYS A 646 1.55 -37.57 -8.64
CA LYS A 646 0.44 -36.93 -9.35
C LYS A 646 -0.23 -37.87 -10.34
N ALA A 647 0.52 -38.71 -11.06
CA ALA A 647 -0.05 -39.78 -11.89
C ALA A 647 -0.81 -40.81 -11.04
N ALA A 648 -0.28 -41.18 -9.87
CA ALA A 648 -0.97 -42.04 -8.91
C ALA A 648 -2.26 -41.42 -8.40
N LEU A 649 -2.27 -40.11 -8.09
CA LEU A 649 -3.49 -39.37 -7.73
C LEU A 649 -4.50 -39.39 -8.87
N ASN A 650 -4.07 -39.22 -10.12
CA ASN A 650 -4.94 -39.28 -11.30
C ASN A 650 -5.66 -40.64 -11.40
N MET A 651 -4.91 -41.74 -11.22
CA MET A 651 -5.49 -43.10 -11.18
C MET A 651 -6.43 -43.28 -9.98
N THR A 652 -6.02 -42.85 -8.78
CA THR A 652 -6.85 -42.88 -7.58
C THR A 652 -8.17 -42.13 -7.78
N GLY A 653 -8.11 -40.91 -8.32
CA GLY A 653 -9.29 -40.12 -8.63
C GLY A 653 -10.20 -40.80 -9.64
N LYS A 654 -9.62 -41.48 -10.64
CA LYS A 654 -10.40 -42.28 -11.58
C LYS A 654 -11.14 -43.43 -10.88
N LEU A 655 -10.48 -44.17 -10.01
CA LEU A 655 -11.11 -45.27 -9.27
C LEU A 655 -12.21 -44.77 -8.33
N LEU A 656 -11.94 -43.72 -7.54
CA LEU A 656 -12.94 -43.08 -6.68
C LEU A 656 -14.17 -42.62 -7.46
N SER A 657 -13.99 -42.13 -8.68
CA SER A 657 -15.12 -41.72 -9.54
C SER A 657 -16.04 -42.88 -9.91
N LEU A 658 -15.51 -44.10 -10.03
CA LEU A 658 -16.29 -45.29 -10.36
C LEU A 658 -17.05 -45.75 -9.13
N ASP A 659 -16.38 -45.81 -7.98
CA ASP A 659 -16.98 -46.23 -6.71
C ASP A 659 -18.13 -45.30 -6.28
N LEU A 660 -17.98 -44.00 -6.53
CA LEU A 660 -18.94 -42.98 -6.09
C LEU A 660 -20.00 -42.63 -7.15
N LYS A 661 -19.91 -43.21 -8.36
CA LYS A 661 -20.76 -42.86 -9.51
C LYS A 661 -22.24 -43.10 -9.21
N ASP A 662 -22.57 -44.26 -8.65
CA ASP A 662 -23.96 -44.66 -8.39
C ASP A 662 -24.58 -43.84 -7.24
N ALA A 663 -23.74 -43.30 -6.35
CA ALA A 663 -24.15 -42.34 -5.34
C ALA A 663 -24.36 -40.92 -5.89
N GLY A 664 -23.99 -40.68 -7.16
CA GLY A 664 -24.12 -39.39 -7.82
C GLY A 664 -23.15 -38.33 -7.33
N VAL A 665 -22.01 -38.71 -6.73
CA VAL A 665 -20.94 -37.80 -6.34
C VAL A 665 -19.98 -37.62 -7.53
N VAL A 666 -19.65 -36.38 -7.85
CA VAL A 666 -18.74 -36.03 -8.94
C VAL A 666 -17.30 -36.05 -8.42
N VAL A 667 -16.39 -36.73 -9.11
CA VAL A 667 -14.95 -36.67 -8.81
C VAL A 667 -14.23 -36.05 -10.00
N SER A 668 -13.53 -34.95 -9.80
CA SER A 668 -12.76 -34.26 -10.84
C SER A 668 -11.29 -34.21 -10.44
N ILE A 669 -10.41 -34.53 -11.38
CA ILE A 669 -8.97 -34.37 -11.19
C ILE A 669 -8.52 -33.15 -11.99
N VAL A 670 -7.73 -32.26 -11.38
CA VAL A 670 -7.42 -30.98 -12.02
C VAL A 670 -5.94 -30.62 -11.96
N HIS A 671 -5.41 -30.05 -13.03
CA HIS A 671 -4.23 -29.19 -13.01
C HIS A 671 -4.70 -27.75 -12.75
N PRO A 672 -4.37 -27.12 -11.61
CA PRO A 672 -4.91 -25.80 -11.25
C PRO A 672 -4.23 -24.63 -11.98
N GLY A 673 -3.07 -24.88 -12.60
CA GLY A 673 -2.19 -23.85 -13.10
C GLY A 673 -0.74 -24.10 -12.70
N PHE A 674 0.24 -23.72 -13.53
CA PHE A 674 1.60 -23.45 -13.08
C PHE A 674 1.55 -22.16 -12.25
N MET A 675 1.80 -22.26 -10.95
CA MET A 675 1.53 -21.15 -10.03
C MET A 675 2.80 -20.56 -9.45
N ARG A 676 2.81 -19.25 -9.29
CA ARG A 676 3.83 -18.48 -8.56
C ARG A 676 3.69 -18.75 -7.05
N THR A 677 4.35 -19.79 -6.58
CA THR A 677 4.29 -20.23 -5.17
C THR A 677 5.67 -20.52 -4.61
N GLU A 678 5.80 -20.45 -3.28
CA GLU A 678 7.00 -20.92 -2.56
C GLU A 678 7.36 -22.37 -2.89
N MET A 679 6.38 -23.23 -3.19
CA MET A 679 6.63 -24.60 -3.62
C MET A 679 7.40 -24.65 -4.94
N THR A 680 6.92 -23.94 -5.98
CA THR A 680 7.60 -23.87 -7.28
C THR A 680 8.93 -23.13 -7.21
N LYS A 681 9.02 -22.08 -6.38
CA LYS A 681 10.26 -21.35 -6.14
C LYS A 681 11.29 -22.21 -5.41
N GLY A 682 10.87 -22.95 -4.39
CA GLY A 682 11.73 -23.78 -3.54
C GLY A 682 12.45 -24.90 -4.30
N VAL A 683 11.97 -25.23 -5.49
CA VAL A 683 12.59 -26.19 -6.41
C VAL A 683 13.29 -25.55 -7.62
N GLY A 684 13.36 -24.21 -7.66
CA GLY A 684 14.05 -23.45 -8.71
C GLY A 684 13.28 -23.31 -10.02
N PHE A 685 11.94 -23.42 -9.98
CA PHE A 685 11.07 -23.27 -11.15
C PHE A 685 10.59 -21.83 -11.34
N ASP A 686 10.92 -20.93 -10.42
CA ASP A 686 10.66 -19.49 -10.53
C ASP A 686 11.27 -18.86 -11.79
N LYS A 687 12.41 -19.40 -12.25
CA LYS A 687 13.03 -19.00 -13.53
C LYS A 687 12.17 -19.26 -14.78
N PHE A 688 11.14 -20.08 -14.67
CA PHE A 688 10.23 -20.40 -15.77
C PHE A 688 8.87 -19.71 -15.64
N TRP A 689 8.63 -18.90 -14.61
CA TRP A 689 7.29 -18.37 -14.36
C TRP A 689 6.75 -17.50 -15.49
N ASP A 690 7.57 -16.63 -16.08
CA ASP A 690 7.09 -15.75 -17.13
C ASP A 690 6.92 -16.52 -18.45
N ASP A 691 7.96 -17.24 -18.89
CA ASP A 691 7.93 -18.02 -20.14
C ASP A 691 6.95 -19.20 -20.11
N GLY A 692 6.72 -19.76 -18.92
CA GLY A 692 5.81 -20.89 -18.69
C GLY A 692 4.37 -20.48 -18.38
N GLY A 693 4.02 -19.19 -18.47
CA GLY A 693 2.65 -18.71 -18.27
C GLY A 693 2.14 -18.85 -16.82
N ALA A 694 3.04 -18.77 -15.83
CA ALA A 694 2.69 -18.99 -14.43
C ALA A 694 1.81 -17.87 -13.86
N VAL A 695 0.79 -18.28 -13.12
CA VAL A 695 -0.23 -17.40 -12.55
C VAL A 695 -0.16 -17.30 -11.03
N THR A 696 -0.81 -16.29 -10.48
CA THR A 696 -0.93 -16.16 -9.03
C THR A 696 -1.90 -17.22 -8.46
N PRO A 697 -1.77 -17.54 -7.16
CA PRO A 697 -2.72 -18.43 -6.49
C PRO A 697 -4.19 -17.95 -6.50
N ASP A 698 -4.43 -16.64 -6.55
CA ASP A 698 -5.79 -16.07 -6.63
C ASP A 698 -6.42 -16.30 -8.02
N GLU A 699 -5.65 -16.10 -9.10
CA GLU A 699 -6.10 -16.36 -10.47
C GLU A 699 -6.37 -17.86 -10.71
N ALA A 700 -5.53 -18.73 -10.13
CA ALA A 700 -5.75 -20.17 -10.14
C ALA A 700 -6.99 -20.55 -9.32
N ALA A 701 -7.19 -19.95 -8.13
CA ALA A 701 -8.36 -20.18 -7.30
C ALA A 701 -9.66 -19.76 -8.00
N GLU A 702 -9.67 -18.61 -8.67
CA GLU A 702 -10.80 -18.14 -9.48
C GLU A 702 -11.22 -19.14 -10.54
N SER A 703 -10.24 -19.57 -11.34
CA SER A 703 -10.45 -20.53 -12.42
C SER A 703 -11.00 -21.86 -11.89
N LEU A 704 -10.50 -22.28 -10.73
CA LEU A 704 -10.89 -23.53 -10.10
C LEU A 704 -12.27 -23.49 -9.44
N VAL A 705 -12.65 -22.37 -8.80
CA VAL A 705 -13.99 -22.17 -8.25
C VAL A 705 -15.04 -22.21 -9.37
N LYS A 706 -14.80 -21.48 -10.47
CA LYS A 706 -15.68 -21.50 -11.65
C LYS A 706 -15.82 -22.91 -12.23
N TRP A 707 -14.70 -23.63 -12.35
CA TRP A 707 -14.74 -25.04 -12.79
C TRP A 707 -15.59 -25.90 -11.86
N ALA A 708 -15.41 -25.77 -10.54
CA ALA A 708 -16.19 -26.53 -9.57
C ALA A 708 -17.69 -26.24 -9.65
N GLU A 709 -18.11 -25.03 -10.00
CA GLU A 709 -19.52 -24.67 -10.23
C GLU A 709 -20.08 -25.38 -11.46
N GLU A 710 -19.32 -25.42 -12.56
CA GLU A 710 -19.70 -26.04 -13.85
C GLU A 710 -19.53 -27.57 -13.92
N LEU A 711 -19.01 -28.19 -12.85
CA LEU A 711 -18.84 -29.65 -12.76
C LEU A 711 -20.19 -30.36 -12.57
N ASP A 712 -20.40 -31.42 -13.34
CA ASP A 712 -21.52 -32.34 -13.21
C ASP A 712 -21.05 -33.81 -13.38
N ILE A 713 -21.98 -34.75 -13.21
CA ILE A 713 -21.67 -36.19 -13.24
C ILE A 713 -21.14 -36.69 -14.59
N SER A 714 -21.37 -35.98 -15.70
CA SER A 714 -20.85 -36.35 -17.02
C SER A 714 -19.33 -36.22 -17.10
N LYS A 715 -18.75 -35.33 -16.29
CA LYS A 715 -17.30 -35.07 -16.20
C LYS A 715 -16.61 -35.86 -15.07
N THR A 716 -17.33 -36.77 -14.41
CA THR A 716 -16.76 -37.55 -13.28
C THR A 716 -15.67 -38.51 -13.75
N GLY A 717 -14.56 -38.54 -13.01
CA GLY A 717 -13.39 -39.35 -13.32
C GLY A 717 -12.60 -38.87 -14.52
N GLU A 718 -12.70 -37.58 -14.85
CA GLU A 718 -11.92 -36.96 -15.91
C GLU A 718 -10.86 -36.02 -15.34
N TYR A 719 -9.80 -35.82 -16.12
CA TYR A 719 -8.64 -35.03 -15.76
C TYR A 719 -8.56 -33.78 -16.64
N TRP A 720 -8.49 -32.60 -16.02
CA TRP A 720 -8.72 -31.33 -16.68
C TRP A 720 -7.73 -30.24 -16.26
N ALA A 721 -7.43 -29.31 -17.16
CA ALA A 721 -6.82 -28.02 -16.87
C ALA A 721 -7.90 -26.94 -17.10
N PRO A 722 -8.52 -26.39 -16.03
CA PRO A 722 -9.55 -25.35 -16.15
C PRO A 722 -9.07 -24.12 -16.92
N ARG A 723 -7.79 -23.80 -16.82
CA ARG A 723 -7.13 -22.67 -17.50
C ARG A 723 -6.72 -22.96 -18.95
N GLY A 724 -6.98 -24.16 -19.45
CA GLY A 724 -6.59 -24.56 -20.79
C GLY A 724 -5.10 -24.90 -20.90
N PRO A 725 -4.49 -24.79 -22.09
CA PRO A 725 -3.11 -25.19 -22.35
C PRO A 725 -2.04 -24.15 -21.98
N GLY A 726 -2.44 -22.91 -21.64
CA GLY A 726 -1.55 -21.73 -21.69
C GLY A 726 -0.32 -21.79 -20.77
N ASP A 727 -0.38 -22.63 -19.74
CA ASP A 727 0.66 -22.82 -18.74
C ASP A 727 1.23 -24.26 -18.74
N ILE A 728 0.99 -25.00 -19.83
CA ILE A 728 1.45 -26.38 -20.03
C ILE A 728 2.38 -26.38 -21.24
N GLY A 729 3.69 -26.28 -20.98
CA GLY A 729 4.71 -26.11 -22.03
C GLY A 729 4.74 -27.23 -23.09
N THR A 730 4.27 -28.43 -22.73
CA THR A 730 4.21 -29.61 -23.61
C THR A 730 2.85 -29.83 -24.26
N ALA A 731 1.82 -29.03 -23.94
CA ALA A 731 0.48 -29.22 -24.48
C ALA A 731 0.46 -29.14 -26.02
N GLU A 732 1.04 -28.09 -26.62
CA GLU A 732 1.09 -28.00 -28.09
C GLU A 732 1.99 -29.06 -28.74
N PRO A 733 3.24 -29.29 -28.26
CA PRO A 733 4.09 -30.34 -28.81
C PRO A 733 3.46 -31.75 -28.80
N VAL A 734 2.64 -32.06 -27.79
CA VAL A 734 2.06 -33.39 -27.60
C VAL A 734 0.65 -33.52 -28.17
N LEU A 735 -0.20 -32.50 -28.00
CA LEU A 735 -1.63 -32.55 -28.35
C LEU A 735 -1.98 -31.77 -29.61
N GLY A 736 -1.04 -30.99 -30.16
CA GLY A 736 -1.26 -30.12 -31.30
C GLY A 736 -1.80 -28.74 -30.93
N LYS A 737 -2.08 -27.93 -31.95
CA LYS A 737 -2.50 -26.52 -31.81
C LYS A 737 -4.02 -26.37 -31.71
N GLY A 738 -4.47 -25.22 -31.20
CA GLY A 738 -5.91 -24.88 -31.15
C GLY A 738 -6.68 -25.62 -30.05
N LEU A 739 -6.00 -25.94 -28.95
CA LEU A 739 -6.57 -26.62 -27.80
C LEU A 739 -7.60 -25.76 -27.06
N SER A 740 -8.64 -26.38 -26.50
CA SER A 740 -9.74 -25.69 -25.82
C SER A 740 -9.37 -25.19 -24.42
N THR A 741 -10.10 -24.18 -23.95
CA THR A 741 -10.14 -23.76 -22.54
C THR A 741 -11.58 -23.91 -22.05
N PRO A 742 -11.85 -24.77 -21.05
CA PRO A 742 -10.92 -25.64 -20.33
C PRO A 742 -10.40 -26.79 -21.22
N LEU A 743 -9.22 -27.33 -20.88
CA LEU A 743 -8.57 -28.42 -21.62
C LEU A 743 -8.74 -29.74 -20.87
N ARG A 744 -9.24 -30.77 -21.55
CA ARG A 744 -9.18 -32.13 -21.02
C ARG A 744 -7.76 -32.66 -21.19
N LEU A 745 -7.12 -33.02 -20.09
CA LEU A 745 -5.77 -33.54 -20.11
C LEU A 745 -5.77 -35.04 -20.41
N PRO A 746 -4.79 -35.53 -21.18
CA PRO A 746 -4.55 -36.95 -21.33
C PRO A 746 -3.95 -37.54 -20.05
N TRP A 747 -4.10 -38.85 -19.86
CA TRP A 747 -3.53 -39.56 -18.72
C TRP A 747 -2.02 -39.73 -18.81
#